data_AF-A0A069PAL1-F1
#
_entry.id   AF-A0A069PAL1-F1
#
_cell.length_a   1.000
_cell.length_b   1.000
_cell.length_c   1.000
_cell.angle_alpha   90.00
_cell.angle_beta   90.00
_cell.angle_gamma   90.00
#
_symmetry.space_group_name_H-M   'P 1'
#
loop_
_entity.id
_entity.type
_entity.pdbx_description
1 polymer ?
#
loop_
_entity_poly.entity_id
_entity_poly.type
_entity_poly.pdbx_seq_one_letter_code
_entity_poly.pdbx_strand_id
1 'polypeptide(L)'
;MDTASASNVPIAPRVQKIVVAIHGIGNQLHSDTVRSVASQFGARYDPPLPVMPLGYFDIAGVGEVDVRQLDLPQGGPYTAEQRAFYSALGFAEVYWADIPREVVKQDDTLEESKAWGLSIVSRAQAAYMLNVRERKLEPADFSLAAGVVEEVVETVAVMQSLLAVTEKAGVFKFDLAPVLRDYVGDVQLVADFKQHRDTIVYRFHRVMKRLVDLVTTRCNCAPEVYLIAHSEGTVISFLGILHALSQSSIQDPKDKKQAISTDWVKCLRGFMTIGSPIDKHVLLWPDLWRNMALTTRETDGGIMLPDRTGDPLRLDARIKWRNYYDFGDPVGFALDTTRAYLSAAGCKAFEFEDKHDYGFARYWLPGKAHTDYWTDAGVFNHFIEDVMLGKPTARPPVSRRARGIVSTSIPYLLSFALHLAAVFFVYKAVTASSDADSSSGAPAFIHLTRSVFALACLLMGTTVAARIPRLVKARGAMRTDAWLRWRVVALAAFCGGALLFWVVLLPDVAEFLAGPFANLVHDRMQDSIVGKLVFVAAGVVVALSGWFAPRKPRWGRRVIVGMGTLMTVLIVGVRLWGDLEDKALWPVVLGGVLFLYAWWLAILIFDLAFVWHRYVRNSVALDTLRAWRLQGRDAEPRPIVRMHGKQAPR
;
A
#
# COMPACT_ATOMS: atom_id res chain seq x y z
N MET A 1 34.04 13.08 -33.60
CA MET A 1 33.12 13.38 -32.49
C MET A 1 33.95 13.25 -31.22
N ASP A 2 34.36 14.40 -30.70
CA ASP A 2 35.27 14.50 -29.57
C ASP A 2 34.62 13.90 -28.31
N THR A 3 35.33 12.96 -27.69
CA THR A 3 35.02 12.45 -26.36
C THR A 3 35.06 13.61 -25.39
N ALA A 4 33.89 14.14 -25.04
CA ALA A 4 33.76 15.16 -24.00
C ALA A 4 34.47 14.67 -22.73
N SER A 5 35.51 15.40 -22.35
CA SER A 5 36.25 15.20 -21.10
C SER A 5 35.25 15.19 -19.95
N ALA A 6 35.00 14.01 -19.37
CA ALA A 6 34.23 13.86 -18.15
C ALA A 6 34.71 14.89 -17.12
N SER A 7 33.79 15.66 -16.55
CA SER A 7 34.13 16.73 -15.63
C SER A 7 34.90 16.17 -14.43
N ASN A 8 36.20 16.45 -14.36
CA ASN A 8 37.08 16.06 -13.27
C ASN A 8 36.82 16.97 -12.06
N VAL A 9 35.63 16.89 -11.46
CA VAL A 9 35.46 17.38 -10.08
C VAL A 9 36.24 16.42 -9.18
N PRO A 10 37.33 16.85 -8.51
CA PRO A 10 38.17 15.94 -7.73
C PRO A 10 37.38 15.39 -6.54
N ILE A 11 37.14 14.09 -6.53
CA ILE A 11 36.66 13.38 -5.35
C ILE A 11 37.86 13.24 -4.40
N ALA A 12 37.68 13.60 -3.12
CA ALA A 12 38.78 13.59 -2.18
C ALA A 12 39.32 12.16 -2.00
N PRO A 13 40.64 11.96 -1.80
CA PRO A 13 41.30 10.64 -1.77
C PRO A 13 40.90 9.71 -0.62
N ARG A 14 39.77 9.96 0.06
CA ARG A 14 39.38 9.33 1.33
C ARG A 14 38.07 8.53 1.30
N VAL A 15 37.36 8.43 0.18
CA VAL A 15 36.10 7.65 0.13
C VAL A 15 36.39 6.17 0.42
N GLN A 16 35.98 5.68 1.59
CA GLN A 16 36.13 4.27 1.99
C GLN A 16 34.77 3.58 2.14
N LYS A 17 33.70 4.35 2.32
CA LYS A 17 32.34 3.87 2.52
C LYS A 17 31.42 4.43 1.44
N ILE A 18 30.71 3.56 0.73
CA ILE A 18 29.78 3.93 -0.34
C ILE A 18 28.35 3.60 0.11
N VAL A 19 27.48 4.61 0.12
CA VAL A 19 26.05 4.45 0.32
C VAL A 19 25.37 4.48 -1.04
N VAL A 20 24.74 3.38 -1.41
CA VAL A 20 24.06 3.23 -2.70
C VAL A 20 22.56 3.26 -2.47
N ALA A 21 21.90 4.25 -3.04
CA ALA A 21 20.44 4.38 -3.01
C ALA A 21 19.82 3.61 -4.19
N ILE A 22 18.78 2.84 -3.92
CA ILE A 22 18.02 2.11 -4.92
C ILE A 22 16.55 2.49 -4.77
N HIS A 23 16.03 3.15 -5.79
CA HIS A 23 14.69 3.68 -5.76
C HIS A 23 13.64 2.58 -5.91
N GLY A 24 12.44 2.91 -5.43
CA GLY A 24 11.27 2.07 -5.54
C GLY A 24 10.49 2.27 -6.82
N ILE A 25 9.23 1.89 -6.75
CA ILE A 25 8.24 2.00 -7.81
C ILE A 25 7.89 3.46 -8.11
N GLY A 26 7.53 3.76 -9.35
CA GLY A 26 6.87 4.99 -9.78
C GLY A 26 7.78 5.99 -10.48
N ASN A 27 7.28 7.21 -10.65
CA ASN A 27 7.97 8.25 -11.40
C ASN A 27 9.11 8.92 -10.60
N GLN A 28 10.20 8.17 -10.38
CA GLN A 28 11.42 8.64 -9.70
C GLN A 28 12.28 9.50 -10.64
N LEU A 29 12.59 10.73 -10.26
CA LEU A 29 13.53 11.54 -11.01
C LEU A 29 14.96 10.99 -10.82
N HIS A 30 15.78 11.09 -11.86
CA HIS A 30 17.18 10.70 -11.75
C HIS A 30 17.86 11.50 -10.63
N SER A 31 18.66 10.82 -9.81
CA SER A 31 19.36 11.37 -8.65
C SER A 31 18.51 11.82 -7.45
N ASP A 32 17.18 11.77 -7.52
CA ASP A 32 16.34 12.23 -6.41
C ASP A 32 16.44 11.35 -5.16
N THR A 33 16.60 10.04 -5.39
CA THR A 33 16.74 9.03 -4.34
C THR A 33 18.05 9.21 -3.58
N VAL A 34 19.17 9.33 -4.30
CA VAL A 34 20.48 9.52 -3.68
C VAL A 34 20.57 10.87 -2.99
N ARG A 35 19.96 11.93 -3.56
CA ARG A 35 19.83 13.23 -2.89
C ARG A 35 19.08 13.11 -1.57
N SER A 36 17.96 12.39 -1.55
CA SER A 36 17.17 12.19 -0.33
C SER A 36 17.97 11.46 0.74
N VAL A 37 18.65 10.37 0.37
CA VAL A 37 19.56 9.63 1.25
C VAL A 37 20.68 10.54 1.78
N ALA A 38 21.41 11.22 0.90
CA ALA A 38 22.50 12.13 1.27
C ALA A 38 22.01 13.23 2.22
N SER A 39 20.80 13.75 2.01
CA SER A 39 20.17 14.74 2.89
C SER A 39 19.90 14.18 4.29
N GLN A 40 19.48 12.91 4.42
CA GLN A 40 19.30 12.29 5.74
C GLN A 40 20.62 12.13 6.50
N PHE A 41 21.70 11.81 5.79
CA PHE A 41 23.04 11.76 6.38
C PHE A 41 23.52 13.17 6.76
N GLY A 42 23.33 14.16 5.89
CA GLY A 42 23.69 15.55 6.16
C GLY A 42 22.92 16.17 7.33
N ALA A 43 21.65 15.80 7.50
CA ALA A 43 20.79 16.27 8.58
C ALA A 43 21.22 15.78 9.98
N ARG A 44 22.02 14.71 10.06
CA ARG A 44 22.61 14.21 11.30
C ARG A 44 23.82 15.04 11.75
N TYR A 45 24.37 15.86 10.86
CA TYR A 45 25.46 16.77 11.20
C TYR A 45 24.96 17.93 12.08
N ASP A 46 25.80 18.49 12.95
CA ASP A 46 25.46 19.64 13.79
C ASP A 46 26.49 20.77 13.62
N PRO A 47 26.10 21.94 13.06
CA PRO A 47 24.82 22.17 12.36
C PRO A 47 24.64 21.25 11.13
N PRO A 48 23.40 21.03 10.66
CA PRO A 48 23.13 20.23 9.46
C PRO A 48 23.91 20.68 8.22
N LEU A 49 24.38 19.73 7.42
CA LEU A 49 25.04 20.03 6.13
C LEU A 49 24.04 20.58 5.11
N PRO A 50 24.51 21.44 4.17
CA PRO A 50 23.64 21.98 3.12
C PRO A 50 23.06 20.86 2.26
N VAL A 51 21.78 21.02 1.88
CA VAL A 51 21.11 20.10 0.95
C VAL A 51 21.65 20.34 -0.46
N MET A 52 22.17 19.29 -1.06
CA MET A 52 22.71 19.34 -2.43
C MET A 52 21.57 19.33 -3.46
N PRO A 53 21.66 20.15 -4.54
CA PRO A 53 20.67 20.11 -5.63
C PRO A 53 20.77 18.81 -6.44
N LEU A 54 19.75 18.47 -7.22
CA LEU A 54 19.75 17.28 -8.08
C LEU A 54 20.96 17.26 -9.04
N GLY A 55 21.27 18.40 -9.66
CA GLY A 55 22.41 18.54 -10.57
C GLY A 55 23.78 18.26 -9.93
N TYR A 56 23.89 18.24 -8.60
CA TYR A 56 25.12 17.84 -7.91
C TYR A 56 25.40 16.34 -8.05
N PHE A 57 24.35 15.54 -8.19
CA PHE A 57 24.42 14.09 -8.33
C PHE A 57 24.26 13.63 -9.79
N ASP A 58 23.69 14.47 -10.66
CA ASP A 58 23.47 14.23 -12.08
C ASP A 58 24.67 14.66 -12.94
N ILE A 59 25.78 13.93 -12.84
CA ILE A 59 27.02 14.25 -13.56
C ILE A 59 27.43 13.14 -14.54
N ALA A 60 26.70 12.02 -14.52
CA ALA A 60 26.92 10.89 -15.39
C ALA A 60 25.59 10.47 -16.05
N GLY A 61 25.63 10.03 -17.30
CA GLY A 61 24.43 9.60 -18.03
C GLY A 61 23.72 8.40 -17.38
N VAL A 62 22.52 8.08 -17.83
CA VAL A 62 21.75 6.93 -17.31
C VAL A 62 22.55 5.63 -17.42
N GLY A 63 22.86 5.02 -16.28
CA GLY A 63 23.64 3.78 -16.19
C GLY A 63 25.17 3.98 -16.22
N GLU A 64 25.64 5.21 -16.23
CA GLU A 64 26.98 5.59 -15.80
C GLU A 64 27.03 5.70 -14.27
N VAL A 65 28.24 5.73 -13.73
CA VAL A 65 28.46 5.62 -12.29
C VAL A 65 29.33 6.77 -11.83
N ASP A 66 28.86 7.44 -10.80
CA ASP A 66 29.61 8.45 -10.10
C ASP A 66 29.38 8.35 -8.58
N VAL A 67 30.37 8.79 -7.82
CA VAL A 67 30.35 8.76 -6.36
C VAL A 67 30.52 10.17 -5.84
N ARG A 68 29.48 10.71 -5.22
CA ARG A 68 29.48 12.09 -4.73
C ARG A 68 29.62 12.13 -3.22
N GLN A 69 30.44 13.05 -2.72
CA GLN A 69 30.58 13.26 -1.29
C GLN A 69 29.64 14.39 -0.84
N LEU A 70 29.40 14.51 0.46
CA LEU A 70 28.77 15.72 0.98
C LEU A 70 29.81 16.84 1.01
N ASP A 71 29.38 18.07 0.74
CA ASP A 71 30.24 19.25 0.89
C ASP A 71 30.46 19.52 2.37
N LEU A 72 31.71 19.39 2.81
CA LEU A 72 32.10 19.56 4.20
C LEU A 72 32.75 20.92 4.38
N PRO A 73 32.15 21.84 5.17
CA PRO A 73 32.74 23.15 5.40
C PRO A 73 34.12 23.02 6.07
N GLN A 74 35.08 23.82 5.58
CA GLN A 74 36.48 23.78 6.03
C GLN A 74 36.62 24.15 7.53
N GLY A 75 35.73 24.97 8.08
CA GLY A 75 35.65 25.33 9.49
C GLY A 75 34.26 25.05 10.10
N GLY A 76 34.20 24.88 11.43
CA GLY A 76 32.97 24.76 12.21
C GLY A 76 33.16 23.93 13.50
N PRO A 77 32.11 23.78 14.35
CA PRO A 77 32.18 23.17 15.69
C PRO A 77 32.32 21.64 15.68
N TYR A 78 32.96 21.08 14.65
CA TYR A 78 32.89 19.65 14.35
C TYR A 78 34.02 18.87 15.02
N THR A 79 33.68 17.70 15.56
CA THR A 79 34.70 16.77 16.04
C THR A 79 35.51 16.21 14.88
N ALA A 80 36.78 15.92 15.12
CA ALA A 80 37.65 15.29 14.12
C ALA A 80 37.09 13.93 13.63
N GLU A 81 36.47 13.17 14.52
CA GLU A 81 35.83 11.89 14.23
C GLU A 81 34.66 12.03 13.25
N GLN A 82 33.76 13.00 13.48
CA GLN A 82 32.64 13.26 12.56
C GLN A 82 33.17 13.64 11.18
N ARG A 83 34.13 14.57 11.11
CA ARG A 83 34.71 14.99 9.83
C ARG A 83 35.39 13.81 9.11
N ALA A 84 36.12 12.96 9.83
CA ALA A 84 36.72 11.76 9.27
C ALA A 84 35.65 10.82 8.70
N PHE A 85 34.56 10.55 9.43
CA PHE A 85 33.47 9.70 8.97
C PHE A 85 32.81 10.24 7.68
N TYR A 86 32.38 11.50 7.66
CA TYR A 86 31.70 12.05 6.48
C TYR A 86 32.63 12.24 5.28
N SER A 87 33.91 12.57 5.51
CA SER A 87 34.89 12.65 4.42
C SER A 87 35.24 11.29 3.81
N ALA A 88 34.89 10.20 4.50
CA ALA A 88 35.02 8.85 3.99
C ALA A 88 33.75 8.33 3.30
N LEU A 89 32.64 9.08 3.35
CA LEU A 89 31.37 8.71 2.71
C LEU A 89 31.33 9.19 1.27
N GLY A 90 30.88 8.28 0.39
CA GLY A 90 30.44 8.57 -0.96
C GLY A 90 29.01 8.08 -1.15
N PHE A 91 28.25 8.75 -2.00
CA PHE A 91 26.85 8.48 -2.31
C PHE A 91 26.71 8.19 -3.80
N ALA A 92 25.95 7.15 -4.12
CA ALA A 92 25.66 6.74 -5.49
C ALA A 92 24.22 6.25 -5.61
N GLU A 93 23.74 6.10 -6.84
CA GLU A 93 22.41 5.58 -7.14
C GLU A 93 22.49 4.40 -8.10
N VAL A 94 21.66 3.38 -7.89
CA VAL A 94 21.26 2.45 -8.96
C VAL A 94 19.92 2.91 -9.50
N TYR A 95 19.97 3.62 -10.63
CA TYR A 95 18.78 4.10 -11.32
C TYR A 95 18.32 3.08 -12.39
N TRP A 96 17.06 2.66 -12.30
CA TRP A 96 16.47 1.65 -13.18
C TRP A 96 15.09 2.04 -13.74
N ALA A 97 14.48 3.15 -13.30
CA ALA A 97 13.13 3.58 -13.71
C ALA A 97 13.01 3.98 -15.19
N ASP A 98 14.10 4.21 -15.91
CA ASP A 98 14.07 4.40 -17.37
C ASP A 98 13.66 3.12 -18.12
N ILE A 99 14.06 1.94 -17.63
CA ILE A 99 13.72 0.67 -18.29
C ILE A 99 12.19 0.47 -18.37
N PRO A 100 11.42 0.53 -17.26
CA PRO A 100 9.98 0.42 -17.34
C PRO A 100 9.34 1.58 -18.11
N ARG A 101 9.88 2.80 -18.05
CA ARG A 101 9.35 3.93 -18.83
C ARG A 101 9.48 3.72 -20.33
N GLU A 102 10.58 3.12 -20.79
CA GLU A 102 10.74 2.76 -22.19
C GLU A 102 9.67 1.75 -22.63
N VAL A 103 9.35 0.77 -21.78
CA VAL A 103 8.33 -0.24 -22.06
C VAL A 103 6.92 0.34 -22.01
N VAL A 104 6.61 1.21 -21.03
CA VAL A 104 5.31 1.90 -20.96
C VAL A 104 5.06 2.73 -22.22
N LYS A 105 6.10 3.37 -22.78
CA LYS A 105 5.99 4.13 -24.05
C LYS A 105 5.70 3.26 -25.27
N GLN A 106 5.91 1.95 -25.20
CA GLN A 106 5.63 1.02 -26.29
C GLN A 106 4.14 0.64 -26.36
N ASP A 107 3.34 0.96 -25.31
CA ASP A 107 1.88 0.77 -25.18
C ASP A 107 1.33 -0.66 -25.42
N ASP A 108 2.09 -1.58 -25.99
CA ASP A 108 1.69 -2.94 -26.38
C ASP A 108 2.29 -4.05 -25.50
N THR A 109 3.26 -3.70 -24.64
CA THR A 109 4.09 -4.69 -23.94
C THR A 109 3.55 -5.03 -22.54
N LEU A 110 2.94 -4.08 -21.82
CA LEU A 110 2.38 -4.33 -20.49
C LEU A 110 0.93 -4.82 -20.57
N GLU A 111 0.56 -5.73 -19.68
CA GLU A 111 -0.85 -6.13 -19.59
C GLU A 111 -1.66 -5.01 -18.92
N GLU A 112 -2.91 -4.87 -19.33
CA GLU A 112 -3.85 -3.98 -18.67
C GLU A 112 -4.04 -4.40 -17.19
N SER A 113 -4.07 -3.43 -16.27
CA SER A 113 -4.01 -3.69 -14.82
C SER A 113 -5.10 -4.64 -14.31
N LYS A 114 -6.30 -4.61 -14.88
CA LYS A 114 -7.38 -5.55 -14.54
C LYS A 114 -7.06 -6.95 -15.06
N ALA A 115 -6.63 -7.12 -16.32
CA ALA A 115 -6.18 -8.41 -16.84
C ALA A 115 -5.03 -9.01 -16.00
N TRP A 116 -4.03 -8.20 -15.66
CA TRP A 116 -2.91 -8.64 -14.82
C TRP A 116 -3.38 -9.03 -13.42
N GLY A 117 -4.25 -8.23 -12.79
CA GLY A 117 -4.83 -8.53 -11.48
C GLY A 117 -5.61 -9.86 -11.46
N LEU A 118 -6.30 -10.20 -12.55
CA LEU A 118 -6.96 -11.50 -12.72
C LEU A 118 -5.94 -12.65 -12.80
N SER A 119 -4.79 -12.44 -13.43
CA SER A 119 -3.70 -13.42 -13.46
C SER A 119 -3.18 -13.73 -12.04
N ILE A 120 -3.09 -12.73 -11.16
CA ILE A 120 -2.67 -12.92 -9.75
C ILE A 120 -3.67 -13.81 -9.00
N VAL A 121 -4.98 -13.60 -9.20
CA VAL A 121 -6.00 -14.45 -8.57
C VAL A 121 -5.93 -15.88 -9.11
N SER A 122 -5.70 -16.06 -10.41
CA SER A 122 -5.48 -17.37 -11.02
C SER A 122 -4.25 -18.08 -10.43
N ARG A 123 -3.13 -17.37 -10.25
CA ARG A 123 -1.92 -17.91 -9.60
C ARG A 123 -2.20 -18.32 -8.15
N ALA A 124 -2.95 -17.50 -7.41
CA ALA A 124 -3.35 -17.83 -6.03
C ALA A 124 -4.24 -19.09 -6.00
N GLN A 125 -5.16 -19.24 -6.95
CA GLN A 125 -5.97 -20.44 -7.11
C GLN A 125 -5.11 -21.67 -7.42
N ALA A 126 -4.20 -21.57 -8.39
CA ALA A 126 -3.29 -22.66 -8.74
C ALA A 126 -2.42 -23.07 -7.54
N ALA A 127 -1.84 -22.09 -6.83
CA ALA A 127 -1.04 -22.33 -5.63
C ALA A 127 -1.87 -23.02 -4.53
N TYR A 128 -3.13 -22.62 -4.34
CA TYR A 128 -4.02 -23.27 -3.39
C TYR A 128 -4.29 -24.73 -3.77
N MET A 129 -4.68 -24.97 -5.03
CA MET A 129 -5.00 -26.32 -5.51
C MET A 129 -3.79 -27.24 -5.46
N LEU A 130 -2.59 -26.75 -5.74
CA LEU A 130 -1.37 -27.55 -5.71
C LEU A 130 -0.88 -27.85 -4.29
N ASN A 131 -0.93 -26.88 -3.37
CA ASN A 131 -0.24 -27.01 -2.09
C ASN A 131 -1.17 -27.41 -0.93
N VAL A 132 -2.48 -27.13 -1.00
CA VAL A 132 -3.40 -27.38 0.13
C VAL A 132 -4.05 -28.75 0.02
N ARG A 133 -3.79 -29.60 1.02
CA ARG A 133 -4.31 -30.98 1.10
C ARG A 133 -5.80 -31.00 1.43
N GLU A 134 -6.18 -30.29 2.49
CA GLU A 134 -7.58 -30.16 2.93
C GLU A 134 -8.17 -28.85 2.41
N ARG A 135 -8.80 -28.93 1.25
CA ARG A 135 -9.31 -27.75 0.55
C ARG A 135 -10.67 -27.32 1.11
N LYS A 136 -10.71 -26.14 1.73
CA LYS A 136 -11.95 -25.45 2.16
C LYS A 136 -12.39 -24.34 1.19
N LEU A 137 -11.58 -23.98 0.19
CA LEU A 137 -11.94 -23.00 -0.84
C LEU A 137 -12.34 -23.71 -2.14
N GLU A 138 -13.43 -23.22 -2.73
CA GLU A 138 -13.94 -23.69 -4.01
C GLU A 138 -13.49 -22.75 -5.14
N PRO A 139 -13.48 -23.20 -6.41
CA PRO A 139 -13.22 -22.32 -7.56
C PRO A 139 -14.08 -21.05 -7.56
N ALA A 140 -15.33 -21.13 -7.10
CA ALA A 140 -16.23 -19.99 -6.98
C ALA A 140 -15.72 -18.89 -6.03
N ASP A 141 -14.96 -19.25 -4.99
CA ASP A 141 -14.35 -18.28 -4.07
C ASP A 141 -13.27 -17.46 -4.80
N PHE A 142 -12.50 -18.09 -5.70
CA PHE A 142 -11.50 -17.40 -6.53
C PHE A 142 -12.15 -16.54 -7.61
N SER A 143 -13.25 -17.00 -8.23
CA SER A 143 -14.04 -16.16 -9.14
C SER A 143 -14.62 -14.93 -8.44
N LEU A 144 -15.03 -15.06 -7.17
CA LEU A 144 -15.45 -13.92 -6.37
C LEU A 144 -14.30 -12.95 -6.12
N ALA A 145 -13.11 -13.45 -5.74
CA ALA A 145 -11.92 -12.63 -5.54
C ALA A 145 -11.51 -11.90 -6.84
N ALA A 146 -11.54 -12.59 -7.98
CA ALA A 146 -11.30 -12.03 -9.30
C ALA A 146 -12.21 -10.84 -9.57
N GLY A 147 -13.51 -10.99 -9.39
CA GLY A 147 -14.43 -9.87 -9.61
C GLY A 147 -14.33 -8.74 -8.57
N VAL A 148 -13.84 -9.00 -7.36
CA VAL A 148 -13.47 -7.92 -6.42
C VAL A 148 -12.27 -7.13 -6.95
N VAL A 149 -11.25 -7.79 -7.50
CA VAL A 149 -10.11 -7.11 -8.14
C VAL A 149 -10.58 -6.25 -9.31
N GLU A 150 -11.45 -6.78 -10.18
CA GLU A 150 -12.05 -5.99 -11.26
C GLU A 150 -12.80 -4.76 -10.72
N GLU A 151 -13.61 -4.94 -9.68
CA GLU A 151 -14.37 -3.84 -9.07
C GLU A 151 -13.44 -2.77 -8.49
N VAL A 152 -12.31 -3.14 -7.89
CA VAL A 152 -11.32 -2.19 -7.36
C VAL A 152 -10.64 -1.42 -8.50
N VAL A 153 -10.24 -2.09 -9.58
CA VAL A 153 -9.63 -1.43 -10.75
C VAL A 153 -10.62 -0.50 -11.45
N GLU A 154 -11.89 -0.92 -11.61
CA GLU A 154 -12.96 -0.07 -12.14
C GLU A 154 -13.20 1.15 -11.23
N THR A 155 -13.15 0.96 -9.92
CA THR A 155 -13.31 2.05 -8.94
C THR A 155 -12.22 3.11 -9.09
N VAL A 156 -10.98 2.67 -9.27
CA VAL A 156 -9.85 3.56 -9.54
C VAL A 156 -10.12 4.43 -10.77
N ALA A 157 -10.60 3.84 -11.87
CA ALA A 157 -10.88 4.59 -13.10
C ALA A 157 -11.99 5.64 -12.90
N VAL A 158 -13.00 5.31 -12.08
CA VAL A 158 -14.05 6.27 -11.73
C VAL A 158 -13.53 7.37 -10.79
N MET A 159 -12.71 7.03 -9.80
CA MET A 159 -12.04 8.01 -8.95
C MET A 159 -11.18 8.97 -9.77
N GLN A 160 -10.48 8.49 -10.78
CA GLN A 160 -9.73 9.33 -11.70
C GLN A 160 -10.65 10.29 -12.47
N SER A 161 -11.78 9.79 -12.97
CA SER A 161 -12.76 10.63 -13.68
C SER A 161 -13.28 11.76 -12.77
N LEU A 162 -13.48 11.49 -11.48
CA LEU A 162 -13.85 12.50 -10.49
C LEU A 162 -12.72 13.49 -10.22
N LEU A 163 -11.50 13.00 -10.07
CA LEU A 163 -10.34 13.84 -9.82
C LEU A 163 -10.09 14.80 -10.99
N ALA A 164 -10.33 14.36 -12.23
CA ALA A 164 -10.28 15.22 -13.40
C ALA A 164 -11.33 16.34 -13.35
N VAL A 165 -12.54 16.07 -12.83
CA VAL A 165 -13.55 17.12 -12.60
C VAL A 165 -13.09 18.08 -11.51
N THR A 166 -12.51 17.59 -10.41
CA THR A 166 -11.98 18.46 -9.35
C THR A 166 -10.77 19.28 -9.79
N GLU A 167 -9.95 18.75 -10.69
CA GLU A 167 -8.82 19.46 -11.29
C GLU A 167 -9.31 20.58 -12.20
N LYS A 168 -10.31 20.30 -13.05
CA LYS A 168 -10.98 21.34 -13.86
C LYS A 168 -11.65 22.42 -13.00
N ALA A 169 -12.07 22.07 -11.79
CA ALA A 169 -12.60 23.01 -10.81
C ALA A 169 -11.50 23.77 -10.01
N GLY A 170 -10.22 23.49 -10.25
CA GLY A 170 -9.09 24.16 -9.58
C GLY A 170 -8.90 23.76 -8.11
N VAL A 171 -9.56 22.68 -7.65
CA VAL A 171 -9.54 22.28 -6.23
C VAL A 171 -8.27 21.49 -5.90
N PHE A 172 -7.93 20.51 -6.75
CA PHE A 172 -6.83 19.57 -6.50
C PHE A 172 -6.35 18.92 -7.80
N LYS A 173 -5.02 18.80 -7.98
CA LYS A 173 -4.41 18.09 -9.10
C LYS A 173 -3.79 16.80 -8.60
N PHE A 174 -4.35 15.67 -8.99
CA PHE A 174 -3.81 14.35 -8.67
C PHE A 174 -4.12 13.36 -9.78
N ASP A 175 -3.05 12.87 -10.40
CA ASP A 175 -3.16 11.97 -11.54
C ASP A 175 -3.03 10.51 -11.10
N LEU A 176 -4.17 9.90 -10.77
CA LEU A 176 -4.22 8.55 -10.21
C LEU A 176 -3.79 7.47 -11.22
N ALA A 177 -4.04 7.68 -12.52
CA ALA A 177 -3.79 6.64 -13.53
C ALA A 177 -2.32 6.42 -13.85
N PRO A 178 -1.49 7.44 -14.14
CA PRO A 178 -0.06 7.25 -14.29
C PRO A 178 0.55 6.64 -13.03
N VAL A 179 0.13 7.10 -11.85
CA VAL A 179 0.62 6.53 -10.58
C VAL A 179 0.34 5.03 -10.50
N LEU A 180 -0.86 4.57 -10.87
CA LEU A 180 -1.18 3.15 -10.82
C LEU A 180 -0.63 2.35 -12.00
N ARG A 181 -0.55 2.94 -13.20
CA ARG A 181 0.03 2.30 -14.38
C ARG A 181 1.52 2.11 -14.21
N ASP A 182 2.24 3.17 -13.82
CA ASP A 182 3.66 3.12 -13.51
C ASP A 182 3.88 2.13 -12.35
N TYR A 183 3.00 2.16 -11.34
CA TYR A 183 3.17 1.28 -10.19
C TYR A 183 2.99 -0.20 -10.52
N VAL A 184 1.89 -0.54 -11.19
CA VAL A 184 1.59 -1.91 -11.60
C VAL A 184 2.60 -2.38 -12.65
N GLY A 185 2.98 -1.51 -13.58
CA GLY A 185 3.94 -1.79 -14.64
C GLY A 185 5.32 -2.16 -14.10
N ASP A 186 5.84 -1.42 -13.12
CA ASP A 186 7.13 -1.72 -12.48
C ASP A 186 7.13 -3.11 -11.83
N VAL A 187 6.10 -3.43 -11.04
CA VAL A 187 5.97 -4.74 -10.37
C VAL A 187 5.84 -5.84 -11.41
N GLN A 188 5.01 -5.63 -12.44
CA GLN A 188 4.80 -6.60 -13.51
C GLN A 188 6.11 -6.87 -14.26
N LEU A 189 6.88 -5.83 -14.57
CA LEU A 189 8.16 -5.96 -15.29
C LEU A 189 9.20 -6.75 -14.50
N VAL A 190 9.35 -6.46 -13.21
CA VAL A 190 10.28 -7.22 -12.37
C VAL A 190 9.81 -8.66 -12.20
N ALA A 191 8.51 -8.86 -11.92
CA ALA A 191 8.00 -10.16 -11.56
C ALA A 191 7.80 -11.10 -12.76
N ASP A 192 7.15 -10.63 -13.82
CA ASP A 192 6.65 -11.47 -14.92
C ASP A 192 7.51 -11.38 -16.20
N PHE A 193 8.19 -10.26 -16.45
CA PHE A 193 8.99 -10.07 -17.67
C PHE A 193 10.48 -10.39 -17.46
N LYS A 194 10.84 -11.67 -17.60
CA LYS A 194 12.21 -12.16 -17.40
C LYS A 194 13.29 -11.32 -18.10
N GLN A 195 13.12 -10.97 -19.37
CA GLN A 195 14.13 -10.22 -20.12
C GLN A 195 14.38 -8.82 -19.54
N HIS A 196 13.31 -8.11 -19.15
CA HIS A 196 13.41 -6.79 -18.53
C HIS A 196 14.01 -6.89 -17.12
N ARG A 197 13.56 -7.86 -16.32
CA ARG A 197 14.18 -8.17 -15.02
C ARG A 197 15.67 -8.46 -15.16
N ASP A 198 16.08 -9.33 -16.07
CA ASP A 198 17.48 -9.68 -16.28
C ASP A 198 18.30 -8.44 -16.69
N THR A 199 17.71 -7.53 -17.47
CA THR A 199 18.32 -6.23 -17.83
C THR A 199 18.48 -5.31 -16.62
N ILE A 200 17.45 -5.21 -15.77
CA ILE A 200 17.48 -4.42 -14.53
C ILE A 200 18.55 -4.96 -13.57
N VAL A 201 18.56 -6.27 -13.35
CA VAL A 201 19.53 -6.94 -12.47
C VAL A 201 20.94 -6.82 -13.03
N TYR A 202 21.16 -7.06 -14.32
CA TYR A 202 22.47 -6.86 -14.95
C TYR A 202 22.98 -5.43 -14.77
N ARG A 203 22.11 -4.42 -14.97
CA ARG A 203 22.46 -3.02 -14.70
C ARG A 203 22.85 -2.79 -13.26
N PHE A 204 22.11 -3.36 -12.30
CA PHE A 204 22.47 -3.31 -10.88
C PHE A 204 23.89 -3.84 -10.66
N HIS A 205 24.23 -5.05 -11.16
CA HIS A 205 25.59 -5.59 -11.03
C HIS A 205 26.65 -4.73 -11.71
N ARG A 206 26.36 -4.17 -12.89
CA ARG A 206 27.26 -3.26 -13.62
C ARG A 206 27.58 -2.01 -12.81
N VAL A 207 26.57 -1.39 -12.22
CA VAL A 207 26.73 -0.20 -11.39
C VAL A 207 27.55 -0.55 -10.14
N MET A 208 27.19 -1.63 -9.43
CA MET A 208 27.90 -2.07 -8.24
C MET A 208 29.37 -2.39 -8.50
N LYS A 209 29.68 -3.11 -9.59
CA LYS A 209 31.07 -3.40 -9.97
C LYS A 209 31.85 -2.12 -10.24
N ARG A 210 31.30 -1.22 -11.08
CA ARG A 210 31.95 0.05 -11.42
C ARG A 210 32.20 0.92 -10.18
N LEU A 211 31.26 0.97 -9.24
CA LEU A 211 31.42 1.70 -7.97
C LEU A 211 32.60 1.16 -7.16
N VAL A 212 32.67 -0.16 -6.98
CA VAL A 212 33.75 -0.80 -6.23
C VAL A 212 35.09 -0.58 -6.95
N ASP A 213 35.16 -0.84 -8.26
CA ASP A 213 36.38 -0.65 -9.05
C ASP A 213 36.88 0.81 -8.98
N LEU A 214 35.96 1.79 -9.10
CA LEU A 214 36.27 3.21 -9.05
C LEU A 214 36.90 3.61 -7.71
N VAL A 215 36.29 3.19 -6.60
CA VAL A 215 36.78 3.54 -5.26
C VAL A 215 38.04 2.76 -4.91
N THR A 216 38.13 1.48 -5.29
CA THR A 216 39.35 0.69 -5.10
C THR A 216 40.54 1.28 -5.84
N THR A 217 40.35 1.71 -7.10
CA THR A 217 41.41 2.36 -7.88
C THR A 217 41.88 3.66 -7.23
N ARG A 218 40.96 4.44 -6.63
CA ARG A 218 41.27 5.74 -6.03
C ARG A 218 41.93 5.64 -4.65
N CYS A 219 41.46 4.72 -3.81
CA CYS A 219 41.89 4.61 -2.42
C CYS A 219 42.88 3.46 -2.16
N ASN A 220 43.17 2.64 -3.17
CA ASN A 220 43.99 1.44 -3.07
C ASN A 220 43.53 0.50 -1.94
N CYS A 221 42.22 0.43 -1.71
CA CYS A 221 41.60 -0.41 -0.69
C CYS A 221 40.23 -0.93 -1.15
N ALA A 222 39.74 -2.00 -0.53
CA ALA A 222 38.37 -2.46 -0.78
C ALA A 222 37.39 -1.55 -0.03
N PRO A 223 36.41 -0.91 -0.72
CA PRO A 223 35.43 -0.08 -0.04
C PRO A 223 34.46 -0.93 0.77
N GLU A 224 33.79 -0.30 1.72
CA GLU A 224 32.59 -0.81 2.37
C GLU A 224 31.35 -0.29 1.66
N VAL A 225 30.45 -1.16 1.27
CA VAL A 225 29.22 -0.83 0.55
C VAL A 225 28.01 -1.00 1.47
N TYR A 226 27.12 0.00 1.45
CA TYR A 226 25.87 0.02 2.18
C TYR A 226 24.72 0.30 1.21
N LEU A 227 23.78 -0.64 1.09
CA LEU A 227 22.64 -0.50 0.20
C LEU A 227 21.44 0.04 0.97
N ILE A 228 20.77 1.06 0.43
CA ILE A 228 19.51 1.58 0.95
C ILE A 228 18.46 1.48 -0.15
N ALA A 229 17.57 0.52 -0.01
CA ALA A 229 16.58 0.18 -1.02
C ALA A 229 15.15 0.41 -0.53
N HIS A 230 14.28 0.85 -1.43
CA HIS A 230 12.87 1.12 -1.14
C HIS A 230 11.93 0.36 -2.06
N SER A 231 10.80 -0.12 -1.54
CA SER A 231 9.73 -0.74 -2.34
C SER A 231 10.28 -1.82 -3.28
N GLU A 232 9.96 -1.82 -4.58
CA GLU A 232 10.48 -2.77 -5.56
C GLU A 232 12.02 -2.73 -5.73
N GLY A 233 12.66 -1.59 -5.42
CA GLY A 233 14.11 -1.52 -5.33
C GLY A 233 14.70 -2.50 -4.31
N THR A 234 13.93 -2.87 -3.28
CA THR A 234 14.34 -3.91 -2.31
C THR A 234 14.35 -5.29 -2.94
N VAL A 235 13.41 -5.59 -3.85
CA VAL A 235 13.33 -6.87 -4.58
C VAL A 235 14.49 -6.98 -5.56
N ILE A 236 14.75 -5.91 -6.33
CA ILE A 236 15.88 -5.84 -7.27
C ILE A 236 17.21 -5.99 -6.53
N SER A 237 17.39 -5.25 -5.43
CA SER A 237 18.62 -5.32 -4.64
C SER A 237 18.80 -6.72 -4.04
N PHE A 238 17.73 -7.32 -3.51
CA PHE A 238 17.79 -8.66 -2.93
C PHE A 238 18.10 -9.72 -3.99
N LEU A 239 17.46 -9.68 -5.17
CA LEU A 239 17.80 -10.53 -6.32
C LEU A 239 19.27 -10.37 -6.73
N GLY A 240 19.75 -9.14 -6.86
CA GLY A 240 21.14 -8.84 -7.21
C GLY A 240 22.13 -9.38 -6.19
N ILE A 241 21.83 -9.26 -4.88
CA ILE A 241 22.68 -9.84 -3.83
C ILE A 241 22.68 -11.37 -3.92
N LEU A 242 21.51 -12.02 -4.02
CA LEU A 242 21.43 -13.49 -4.09
C LEU A 242 22.11 -14.04 -5.37
N HIS A 243 22.00 -13.33 -6.49
CA HIS A 243 22.76 -13.66 -7.71
C HIS A 243 24.27 -13.55 -7.48
N ALA A 244 24.74 -12.47 -6.83
CA ALA A 244 26.15 -12.30 -6.53
C ALA A 244 26.71 -13.37 -5.59
N LEU A 245 25.90 -13.81 -4.62
CA LEU A 245 26.22 -14.90 -3.71
C LEU A 245 26.27 -16.25 -4.42
N SER A 246 25.41 -16.48 -5.41
CA SER A 246 25.27 -17.78 -6.08
C SER A 246 26.14 -17.95 -7.35
N GLN A 247 26.58 -16.86 -7.99
CA GLN A 247 27.35 -16.89 -9.24
C GLN A 247 28.50 -15.88 -9.21
N SER A 248 29.66 -16.22 -9.80
CA SER A 248 30.84 -15.32 -9.86
C SER A 248 30.74 -14.22 -10.92
N SER A 249 29.90 -14.42 -11.93
CA SER A 249 29.69 -13.47 -13.02
C SER A 249 28.28 -13.58 -13.58
N ILE A 250 27.81 -12.48 -14.21
CA ILE A 250 26.51 -12.42 -14.88
C ILE A 250 26.70 -11.88 -16.29
N GLN A 251 26.02 -12.50 -17.25
CA GLN A 251 26.06 -12.11 -18.66
C GLN A 251 25.10 -10.96 -18.94
N ASP A 252 25.45 -10.10 -19.89
CA ASP A 252 24.51 -9.11 -20.43
C ASP A 252 23.39 -9.84 -21.18
N PRO A 253 22.11 -9.61 -20.84
CA PRO A 253 21.00 -10.21 -21.57
C PRO A 253 20.94 -9.78 -23.05
N LYS A 254 21.53 -8.64 -23.41
CA LYS A 254 21.61 -8.14 -24.80
C LYS A 254 22.88 -8.60 -25.52
N ASP A 255 23.98 -8.79 -24.80
CA ASP A 255 25.26 -9.28 -25.36
C ASP A 255 25.89 -10.35 -24.47
N LYS A 256 25.60 -11.63 -24.77
CA LYS A 256 26.12 -12.78 -24.00
C LYS A 256 27.64 -12.87 -23.93
N LYS A 257 28.38 -12.14 -24.78
CA LYS A 257 29.85 -12.08 -24.73
C LYS A 257 30.35 -11.20 -23.59
N GLN A 258 29.54 -10.25 -23.15
CA GLN A 258 29.86 -9.39 -22.03
C GLN A 258 29.43 -10.05 -20.72
N ALA A 259 30.38 -10.23 -19.81
CA ALA A 259 30.12 -10.72 -18.47
C ALA A 259 30.70 -9.76 -17.42
N ILE A 260 29.98 -9.62 -16.30
CA ILE A 260 30.33 -8.73 -15.20
C ILE A 260 30.58 -9.59 -13.96
N SER A 261 31.75 -9.43 -13.35
CA SER A 261 32.03 -10.06 -12.06
C SER A 261 31.09 -9.53 -10.97
N THR A 262 30.61 -10.43 -10.12
CA THR A 262 29.73 -10.12 -8.99
C THR A 262 30.47 -9.99 -7.65
N ASP A 263 31.80 -9.95 -7.68
CA ASP A 263 32.65 -9.90 -6.48
C ASP A 263 32.51 -8.61 -5.66
N TRP A 264 31.80 -7.60 -6.18
CA TRP A 264 31.39 -6.43 -5.40
C TRP A 264 30.66 -6.81 -4.10
N VAL A 265 30.01 -7.98 -4.05
CA VAL A 265 29.31 -8.46 -2.84
C VAL A 265 30.27 -8.69 -1.67
N LYS A 266 31.57 -8.92 -1.92
CA LYS A 266 32.61 -9.00 -0.87
C LYS A 266 32.75 -7.69 -0.10
N CYS A 267 32.42 -6.57 -0.74
CA CYS A 267 32.43 -5.23 -0.15
C CYS A 267 31.14 -4.88 0.61
N LEU A 268 30.08 -5.67 0.47
CA LEU A 268 28.79 -5.38 1.07
C LEU A 268 28.84 -5.57 2.60
N ARG A 269 28.47 -4.52 3.35
CA ARG A 269 28.45 -4.52 4.82
C ARG A 269 27.05 -4.35 5.39
N GLY A 270 26.20 -3.56 4.75
CA GLY A 270 24.85 -3.29 5.22
C GLY A 270 23.80 -3.26 4.12
N PHE A 271 22.60 -3.72 4.46
CA PHE A 271 21.42 -3.67 3.61
C PHE A 271 20.24 -3.10 4.40
N MET A 272 19.74 -1.95 3.97
CA MET A 272 18.53 -1.33 4.51
C MET A 272 17.39 -1.53 3.53
N THR A 273 16.28 -2.07 4.01
CA THR A 273 15.04 -2.16 3.23
C THR A 273 13.96 -1.33 3.91
N ILE A 274 13.36 -0.42 3.16
CA ILE A 274 12.20 0.39 3.59
C ILE A 274 11.00 0.05 2.71
N GLY A 275 9.83 -0.20 3.33
CA GLY A 275 8.60 -0.47 2.59
C GLY A 275 8.67 -1.71 1.69
N SER A 276 9.35 -2.77 2.12
CA SER A 276 9.75 -3.90 1.26
C SER A 276 8.61 -4.90 0.95
N PRO A 277 8.34 -5.19 -0.34
CA PRO A 277 7.40 -6.24 -0.75
C PRO A 277 8.04 -7.61 -0.98
N ILE A 278 9.29 -7.88 -0.54
CA ILE A 278 10.00 -9.14 -0.84
C ILE A 278 9.18 -10.37 -0.44
N ASP A 279 8.52 -10.36 0.72
CA ASP A 279 7.67 -11.46 1.17
C ASP A 279 6.53 -11.79 0.19
N LYS A 280 5.92 -10.77 -0.43
CA LYS A 280 4.91 -10.97 -1.48
C LYS A 280 5.54 -11.66 -2.68
N HIS A 281 6.73 -11.22 -3.07
CA HIS A 281 7.42 -11.80 -4.23
C HIS A 281 7.86 -13.23 -4.02
N VAL A 282 8.38 -13.56 -2.83
CA VAL A 282 8.74 -14.93 -2.47
C VAL A 282 7.53 -15.86 -2.58
N LEU A 283 6.34 -15.40 -2.15
CA LEU A 283 5.10 -16.18 -2.15
C LEU A 283 4.42 -16.28 -3.52
N LEU A 284 4.34 -15.18 -4.26
CA LEU A 284 3.58 -15.09 -5.53
C LEU A 284 4.40 -15.49 -6.76
N TRP A 285 5.71 -15.23 -6.75
CA TRP A 285 6.61 -15.54 -7.87
C TRP A 285 7.77 -16.43 -7.41
N PRO A 286 7.49 -17.70 -7.03
CA PRO A 286 8.51 -18.68 -6.62
C PRO A 286 9.71 -18.76 -7.55
N ASP A 287 9.45 -18.69 -8.85
CA ASP A 287 10.44 -18.95 -9.90
C ASP A 287 11.55 -17.91 -9.94
N LEU A 288 11.30 -16.69 -9.42
CA LEU A 288 12.32 -15.65 -9.27
C LEU A 288 13.48 -16.09 -8.37
N TRP A 289 13.22 -17.02 -7.45
CA TRP A 289 14.11 -17.40 -6.36
C TRP A 289 14.67 -18.81 -6.53
N ARG A 290 14.32 -19.51 -7.63
CA ARG A 290 14.79 -20.88 -7.88
C ARG A 290 16.21 -20.89 -8.42
N ASN A 291 16.88 -22.03 -8.26
CA ASN A 291 18.19 -22.32 -8.85
C ASN A 291 19.34 -21.43 -8.35
N MET A 292 19.23 -20.89 -7.13
CA MET A 292 20.32 -20.16 -6.49
C MET A 292 21.06 -21.08 -5.52
N ALA A 293 22.37 -21.27 -5.74
CA ALA A 293 23.25 -21.97 -4.82
C ALA A 293 23.63 -21.03 -3.67
N LEU A 294 22.88 -21.11 -2.56
CA LEU A 294 22.99 -20.19 -1.41
C LEU A 294 23.49 -20.85 -0.13
N THR A 295 23.89 -22.13 -0.18
CA THR A 295 24.40 -22.85 0.98
C THR A 295 25.64 -22.14 1.52
N THR A 296 25.64 -21.86 2.82
CA THR A 296 26.75 -21.19 3.51
C THR A 296 27.37 -22.10 4.57
N ARG A 297 28.65 -21.90 4.85
CA ARG A 297 29.38 -22.48 5.98
C ARG A 297 30.05 -21.37 6.78
N GLU A 298 29.80 -21.32 8.08
CA GLU A 298 30.57 -20.46 8.99
C GLU A 298 31.98 -21.04 9.15
N THR A 299 32.98 -20.18 9.08
CA THR A 299 34.39 -20.51 9.32
C THR A 299 34.98 -19.48 10.27
N ASP A 300 36.13 -19.76 10.89
CA ASP A 300 36.80 -18.85 11.85
C ASP A 300 37.12 -17.46 11.26
N GLY A 301 37.06 -17.33 9.93
CA GLY A 301 37.34 -16.11 9.21
C GLY A 301 36.18 -15.55 8.39
N GLY A 302 34.93 -15.95 8.66
CA GLY A 302 33.74 -15.39 8.04
C GLY A 302 32.77 -16.43 7.48
N ILE A 303 31.98 -16.04 6.47
CA ILE A 303 30.99 -16.89 5.81
C ILE A 303 31.52 -17.37 4.46
N MET A 304 31.62 -18.68 4.28
CA MET A 304 32.02 -19.32 3.02
C MET A 304 30.78 -19.79 2.24
N LEU A 305 30.77 -19.56 0.94
CA LEU A 305 29.78 -20.08 0.00
C LEU A 305 30.49 -21.04 -0.97
N PRO A 306 30.62 -22.32 -0.60
CA PRO A 306 31.40 -23.30 -1.38
C PRO A 306 30.74 -23.67 -2.70
N ASP A 307 29.40 -23.61 -2.77
CA ASP A 307 28.61 -24.06 -3.92
C ASP A 307 28.37 -22.95 -4.95
N ARG A 308 29.03 -21.79 -4.81
CA ARG A 308 28.92 -20.67 -5.76
C ARG A 308 29.39 -21.14 -7.13
N THR A 309 28.59 -20.89 -8.16
CA THR A 309 28.97 -21.22 -9.55
C THR A 309 30.15 -20.35 -9.96
N GLY A 310 31.28 -20.98 -10.30
CA GLY A 310 32.56 -20.32 -10.53
C GLY A 310 33.45 -20.42 -9.28
N ASP A 311 33.96 -19.29 -8.80
CA ASP A 311 34.87 -19.26 -7.67
C ASP A 311 34.12 -19.22 -6.33
N PRO A 312 34.55 -20.02 -5.32
CA PRO A 312 34.03 -19.93 -3.97
C PRO A 312 34.12 -18.50 -3.43
N LEU A 313 33.05 -18.07 -2.75
CA LEU A 313 32.99 -16.74 -2.17
C LEU A 313 33.21 -16.81 -0.65
N ARG A 314 34.06 -15.93 -0.15
CA ARG A 314 34.22 -15.65 1.27
C ARG A 314 33.73 -14.24 1.56
N LEU A 315 32.84 -14.12 2.55
CA LEU A 315 32.45 -12.86 3.15
C LEU A 315 33.14 -12.75 4.51
N ASP A 316 33.75 -11.62 4.81
CA ASP A 316 34.45 -11.41 6.09
C ASP A 316 33.51 -11.46 7.29
N ALA A 317 32.25 -11.06 7.07
CA ALA A 317 31.19 -11.05 8.07
C ALA A 317 29.81 -11.25 7.42
N ARG A 318 28.80 -11.49 8.24
CA ARG A 318 27.40 -11.48 7.81
C ARG A 318 27.02 -10.04 7.40
N ILE A 319 26.24 -9.91 6.33
CA ILE A 319 25.68 -8.65 5.86
C ILE A 319 24.62 -8.20 6.86
N LYS A 320 24.81 -7.03 7.48
CA LYS A 320 23.84 -6.47 8.44
C LYS A 320 22.60 -5.98 7.72
N TRP A 321 21.50 -6.72 7.81
CA TRP A 321 20.25 -6.36 7.16
C TRP A 321 19.25 -5.85 8.19
N ARG A 322 18.72 -4.64 7.98
CA ARG A 322 17.61 -4.06 8.74
C ARG A 322 16.43 -3.75 7.83
N ASN A 323 15.26 -4.29 8.17
CA ASN A 323 14.00 -4.01 7.47
C ASN A 323 13.15 -3.04 8.29
N TYR A 324 12.54 -2.07 7.62
CA TYR A 324 11.67 -1.06 8.22
C TYR A 324 10.36 -0.99 7.46
N TYR A 325 9.24 -1.13 8.18
CA TYR A 325 7.91 -1.04 7.59
C TYR A 325 6.95 -0.37 8.57
N ASP A 326 5.95 0.33 8.01
CA ASP A 326 4.91 0.99 8.78
C ASP A 326 3.62 0.21 8.59
N PHE A 327 2.84 0.02 9.65
CA PHE A 327 1.53 -0.64 9.56
C PHE A 327 0.55 0.12 8.64
N GLY A 328 0.83 1.39 8.35
CA GLY A 328 0.14 2.22 7.38
C GLY A 328 0.51 1.98 5.92
N ASP A 329 1.62 1.29 5.65
CA ASP A 329 2.12 1.01 4.30
C ASP A 329 1.34 -0.17 3.66
N PRO A 330 0.73 -0.01 2.47
CA PRO A 330 0.07 -1.11 1.77
C PRO A 330 1.04 -2.06 1.05
N VAL A 331 2.30 -1.67 0.90
CA VAL A 331 3.32 -2.36 0.11
C VAL A 331 4.24 -3.18 1.01
N GLY A 332 4.83 -2.53 2.02
CA GLY A 332 5.87 -3.08 2.90
C GLY A 332 5.36 -3.89 4.09
N PHE A 333 6.06 -4.98 4.41
CA PHE A 333 5.69 -5.90 5.49
C PHE A 333 6.89 -6.40 6.28
N ALA A 334 6.61 -7.09 7.39
CA ALA A 334 7.55 -8.01 8.01
C ALA A 334 7.99 -9.07 6.99
N LEU A 335 9.28 -9.41 6.99
CA LEU A 335 9.87 -10.34 6.03
C LEU A 335 10.05 -11.75 6.62
N ASP A 336 9.03 -12.23 7.34
CA ASP A 336 9.02 -13.55 7.98
C ASP A 336 9.21 -14.69 6.94
N THR A 337 8.59 -14.57 5.75
CA THR A 337 8.70 -15.58 4.69
C THR A 337 10.10 -15.58 4.09
N THR A 338 10.68 -14.41 3.92
CA THR A 338 12.04 -14.25 3.38
C THR A 338 13.07 -14.85 4.33
N ARG A 339 12.93 -14.65 5.65
CA ARG A 339 13.75 -15.35 6.66
C ARG A 339 13.62 -16.87 6.54
N ALA A 340 12.39 -17.38 6.46
CA ALA A 340 12.15 -18.81 6.29
C ALA A 340 12.75 -19.36 4.99
N TYR A 341 12.67 -18.60 3.89
CA TYR A 341 13.30 -18.94 2.61
C TYR A 341 14.83 -19.03 2.72
N LEU A 342 15.48 -18.02 3.31
CA LEU A 342 16.93 -18.01 3.50
C LEU A 342 17.39 -19.18 4.39
N SER A 343 16.64 -19.46 5.47
CA SER A 343 16.90 -20.59 6.34
C SER A 343 16.77 -21.93 5.61
N ALA A 344 15.73 -22.13 4.81
CA ALA A 344 15.53 -23.33 4.00
C ALA A 344 16.60 -23.50 2.92
N ALA A 345 17.13 -22.39 2.38
CA ALA A 345 18.24 -22.38 1.43
C ALA A 345 19.61 -22.56 2.09
N GLY A 346 19.70 -22.70 3.42
CA GLY A 346 20.98 -22.81 4.14
C GLY A 346 21.83 -21.53 4.05
N CYS A 347 21.20 -20.38 3.80
CA CYS A 347 21.87 -19.10 3.60
C CYS A 347 21.96 -18.31 4.91
N LYS A 348 23.16 -18.24 5.47
CA LYS A 348 23.50 -17.47 6.67
C LYS A 348 24.30 -16.21 6.39
N ALA A 349 24.38 -15.80 5.12
CA ALA A 349 25.13 -14.62 4.68
C ALA A 349 24.61 -13.30 5.29
N PHE A 350 23.40 -13.28 5.85
CA PHE A 350 22.75 -12.10 6.41
C PHE A 350 22.59 -12.20 7.93
N GLU A 351 22.86 -11.11 8.64
CA GLU A 351 22.41 -10.86 10.03
C GLU A 351 21.01 -10.25 9.96
N PHE A 352 20.00 -11.14 9.92
CA PHE A 352 18.59 -10.78 9.73
C PHE A 352 17.66 -11.66 10.58
N GLU A 353 17.83 -11.61 11.90
CA GLU A 353 16.92 -12.20 12.88
C GLU A 353 15.64 -11.35 13.06
N ASP A 354 14.62 -11.89 13.73
CA ASP A 354 13.33 -11.19 13.97
C ASP A 354 13.49 -9.81 14.64
N LYS A 355 14.52 -9.63 15.47
CA LYS A 355 14.84 -8.35 16.14
C LYS A 355 15.31 -7.25 15.17
N HIS A 356 15.61 -7.58 13.92
CA HIS A 356 16.07 -6.69 12.87
C HIS A 356 14.99 -6.30 11.86
N ASP A 357 13.74 -6.67 12.16
CA ASP A 357 12.56 -6.42 11.34
C ASP A 357 11.59 -5.47 12.06
N TYR A 358 11.74 -4.17 11.82
CA TYR A 358 11.12 -3.11 12.61
C TYR A 358 9.79 -2.64 12.02
N GLY A 359 8.69 -3.08 12.64
CA GLY A 359 7.34 -2.58 12.38
C GLY A 359 6.96 -1.41 13.27
N PHE A 360 6.42 -0.34 12.70
CA PHE A 360 5.95 0.84 13.46
C PHE A 360 4.69 1.50 12.87
N ALA A 361 4.11 2.48 13.57
CA ALA A 361 3.03 3.32 13.04
C ALA A 361 3.27 4.79 13.39
N ARG A 362 3.70 5.61 12.42
CA ARG A 362 4.04 7.02 12.67
C ARG A 362 3.66 8.00 11.56
N TYR A 363 2.95 7.58 10.52
CA TYR A 363 2.44 8.50 9.49
C TYR A 363 0.95 8.74 9.68
N TRP A 364 0.50 9.94 9.31
CA TRP A 364 -0.89 10.36 9.50
C TRP A 364 -1.85 9.73 8.48
N LEU A 365 -1.39 9.57 7.25
CA LEU A 365 -2.21 9.10 6.16
C LEU A 365 -1.82 7.66 5.79
N PRO A 366 -2.81 6.79 5.49
CA PRO A 366 -2.55 5.48 4.92
C PRO A 366 -1.75 5.60 3.63
N GLY A 367 -0.79 4.70 3.39
CA GLY A 367 0.07 4.72 2.21
C GLY A 367 1.12 5.82 2.16
N LYS A 368 0.94 6.94 2.89
CA LYS A 368 1.92 8.03 2.93
C LYS A 368 3.26 7.60 3.54
N ALA A 369 3.24 6.61 4.43
CA ALA A 369 4.45 5.96 4.92
C ALA A 369 5.37 5.48 3.80
N HIS A 370 4.78 4.92 2.73
CA HIS A 370 5.53 4.37 1.62
C HIS A 370 6.37 5.42 0.89
N THR A 371 5.85 6.64 0.72
CA THR A 371 6.63 7.70 0.05
C THR A 371 7.52 8.49 1.02
N ASP A 372 7.16 8.55 2.30
CA ASP A 372 7.85 9.40 3.27
C ASP A 372 9.03 8.73 3.99
N TYR A 373 9.30 7.43 3.77
CA TYR A 373 10.47 6.77 4.36
C TYR A 373 11.77 7.51 4.08
N TRP A 374 11.93 8.06 2.87
CA TRP A 374 13.11 8.83 2.45
C TRP A 374 13.39 10.07 3.30
N THR A 375 12.38 10.55 4.04
CA THR A 375 12.49 11.74 4.89
C THR A 375 12.39 11.43 6.39
N ASP A 376 12.31 10.15 6.78
CA ASP A 376 12.23 9.76 8.18
C ASP A 376 13.62 9.61 8.81
N ALA A 377 14.06 10.69 9.46
CA ALA A 377 15.33 10.73 10.18
C ALA A 377 15.45 9.64 11.25
N GLY A 378 14.36 9.20 11.87
CA GLY A 378 14.42 8.15 12.89
C GLY A 378 14.74 6.77 12.31
N VAL A 379 14.27 6.50 11.08
CA VAL A 379 14.58 5.26 10.35
C VAL A 379 16.04 5.27 9.90
N PHE A 380 16.50 6.38 9.30
CA PHE A 380 17.89 6.52 8.84
C PHE A 380 18.89 6.53 10.00
N ASN A 381 18.61 7.28 11.08
CA ASN A 381 19.50 7.34 12.24
C ASN A 381 19.72 5.96 12.86
N HIS A 382 18.68 5.14 12.98
CA HIS A 382 18.82 3.79 13.50
C HIS A 382 19.75 2.94 12.63
N PHE A 383 19.57 2.96 11.30
CA PHE A 383 20.45 2.22 10.40
C PHE A 383 21.90 2.72 10.44
N ILE A 384 22.11 4.04 10.41
CA ILE A 384 23.45 4.64 10.47
C ILE A 384 24.15 4.24 11.78
N GLU A 385 23.47 4.32 12.91
CA GLU A 385 24.08 3.99 14.21
C GLU A 385 24.37 2.50 14.36
N ASP A 386 23.38 1.65 14.11
CA ASP A 386 23.49 0.22 14.36
C ASP A 386 24.41 -0.47 13.33
N VAL A 387 24.25 -0.13 12.06
CA VAL A 387 24.93 -0.83 10.96
C VAL A 387 26.24 -0.16 10.60
N MET A 388 26.23 1.14 10.27
CA MET A 388 27.41 1.82 9.73
C MET A 388 28.44 2.23 10.80
N LEU A 389 27.95 2.64 11.97
CA LEU A 389 28.79 3.02 13.13
C LEU A 389 28.98 1.86 14.12
N GLY A 390 28.27 0.74 13.95
CA GLY A 390 28.43 -0.44 14.79
C GLY A 390 27.98 -0.24 16.25
N LYS A 391 26.97 0.61 16.50
CA LYS A 391 26.40 0.88 17.82
C LYS A 391 25.12 0.04 18.04
N PRO A 392 25.21 -1.19 18.59
CA PRO A 392 24.07 -2.10 18.68
C PRO A 392 22.95 -1.63 19.62
N THR A 393 23.20 -0.60 20.42
CA THR A 393 22.23 0.02 21.33
C THR A 393 21.44 1.16 20.69
N ALA A 394 21.54 1.34 19.37
CA ALA A 394 20.77 2.34 18.64
C ALA A 394 19.26 2.14 18.88
N ARG A 395 18.52 3.24 19.06
CA ARG A 395 17.08 3.15 19.33
C ARG A 395 16.30 2.97 18.03
N PRO A 396 15.49 1.91 17.87
CA PRO A 396 14.69 1.71 16.67
C PRO A 396 13.58 2.77 16.55
N PRO A 397 13.02 2.98 15.34
CA PRO A 397 11.92 3.91 15.15
C PRO A 397 10.69 3.51 15.99
N VAL A 398 10.32 4.36 16.94
CA VAL A 398 9.14 4.18 17.79
C VAL A 398 7.82 4.49 17.08
N SER A 399 6.76 3.75 17.43
CA SER A 399 5.40 4.04 17.00
C SER A 399 4.82 5.27 17.71
N ARG A 400 4.00 6.05 16.99
CA ARG A 400 3.23 7.18 17.51
C ARG A 400 1.74 6.79 17.52
N ARG A 401 1.24 6.37 18.70
CA ARG A 401 -0.13 5.81 18.86
C ARG A 401 -1.22 6.67 18.22
N ALA A 402 -1.19 7.99 18.44
CA ALA A 402 -2.17 8.92 17.86
C ALA A 402 -2.18 8.89 16.32
N ARG A 403 -1.02 8.83 15.69
CA ARG A 403 -0.90 8.75 14.22
C ARG A 403 -1.40 7.41 13.70
N GLY A 404 -1.10 6.32 14.40
CA GLY A 404 -1.63 5.00 14.08
C GLY A 404 -3.16 4.94 14.12
N ILE A 405 -3.79 5.54 15.13
CA ILE A 405 -5.26 5.65 15.23
C ILE A 405 -5.81 6.50 14.09
N VAL A 406 -5.27 7.69 13.87
CA VAL A 406 -5.76 8.60 12.83
C VAL A 406 -5.63 7.99 11.43
N SER A 407 -4.47 7.41 11.10
CA SER A 407 -4.26 6.73 9.82
C SER A 407 -5.26 5.59 9.59
N THR A 408 -5.61 4.87 10.66
CA THR A 408 -6.63 3.80 10.61
C THR A 408 -8.04 4.36 10.42
N SER A 409 -8.36 5.50 11.04
CA SER A 409 -9.72 6.06 11.00
C SER A 409 -10.04 6.82 9.71
N ILE A 410 -9.06 7.47 9.08
CA ILE A 410 -9.29 8.38 7.95
C ILE A 410 -10.11 7.77 6.80
N PRO A 411 -9.82 6.57 6.29
CA PRO A 411 -10.61 5.99 5.20
C PRO A 411 -12.09 5.78 5.58
N TYR A 412 -12.36 5.40 6.83
CA TYR A 412 -13.74 5.24 7.30
C TYR A 412 -14.44 6.58 7.52
N LEU A 413 -13.71 7.60 8.00
CA LEU A 413 -14.23 8.97 8.11
C LEU A 413 -14.56 9.56 6.74
N LEU A 414 -13.73 9.29 5.72
CA LEU A 414 -13.99 9.70 4.34
C LEU A 414 -15.24 9.00 3.79
N SER A 415 -15.39 7.70 4.03
CA SER A 415 -16.63 6.98 3.69
C SER A 415 -17.84 7.61 4.40
N PHE A 416 -17.75 7.92 5.68
CA PHE A 416 -18.85 8.58 6.41
C PHE A 416 -19.17 9.98 5.88
N ALA A 417 -18.15 10.77 5.52
CA ALA A 417 -18.33 12.08 4.90
C ALA A 417 -19.09 11.99 3.56
N LEU A 418 -18.84 10.94 2.76
CA LEU A 418 -19.60 10.70 1.54
C LEU A 418 -21.05 10.28 1.81
N HIS A 419 -21.33 9.55 2.90
CA HIS A 419 -22.71 9.27 3.33
C HIS A 419 -23.44 10.57 3.75
N LEU A 420 -22.75 11.47 4.45
CA LEU A 420 -23.29 12.81 4.77
C LEU A 420 -23.61 13.59 3.50
N ALA A 421 -22.68 13.62 2.54
CA ALA A 421 -22.89 14.30 1.26
C ALA A 421 -24.06 13.68 0.47
N ALA A 422 -24.14 12.36 0.41
CA ALA A 422 -25.24 11.65 -0.26
C ALA A 422 -26.59 12.09 0.30
N VAL A 423 -26.75 11.95 1.62
CA VAL A 423 -27.99 12.32 2.33
C VAL A 423 -28.30 13.81 2.18
N PHE A 424 -27.30 14.68 2.25
CA PHE A 424 -27.46 16.12 2.07
C PHE A 424 -28.08 16.45 0.70
N PHE A 425 -27.60 15.85 -0.39
CA PHE A 425 -28.10 16.14 -1.73
C PHE A 425 -29.58 15.77 -1.89
N VAL A 426 -29.98 14.56 -1.47
CA VAL A 426 -31.38 14.14 -1.58
C VAL A 426 -32.28 14.91 -0.60
N TYR A 427 -31.83 15.11 0.64
CA TYR A 427 -32.61 15.85 1.65
C TYR A 427 -32.88 17.27 1.18
N LYS A 428 -31.84 18.00 0.76
CA LYS A 428 -31.96 19.37 0.27
C LYS A 428 -32.88 19.46 -0.95
N ALA A 429 -32.79 18.50 -1.87
CA ALA A 429 -33.63 18.49 -3.07
C ALA A 429 -35.11 18.27 -2.72
N VAL A 430 -35.41 17.36 -1.80
CA VAL A 430 -36.78 17.09 -1.33
C VAL A 430 -37.36 18.29 -0.57
N THR A 431 -36.61 18.89 0.34
CA THR A 431 -37.10 20.06 1.09
C THR A 431 -37.30 21.28 0.19
N ALA A 432 -36.36 21.57 -0.71
CA ALA A 432 -36.48 22.70 -1.64
C ALA A 432 -37.68 22.55 -2.60
N SER A 433 -38.05 21.32 -2.95
CA SER A 433 -39.28 21.06 -3.72
C SER A 433 -40.56 21.20 -2.90
N SER A 434 -40.48 21.24 -1.57
CA SER A 434 -41.66 21.33 -0.69
C SER A 434 -41.98 22.78 -0.30
N ASP A 435 -40.97 23.66 -0.17
CA ASP A 435 -41.06 25.03 0.36
C ASP A 435 -41.88 26.06 -0.47
N ALA A 436 -42.51 25.65 -1.57
CA ALA A 436 -43.24 26.57 -2.46
C ALA A 436 -44.53 27.14 -1.84
N ASP A 437 -45.14 26.44 -0.86
CA ASP A 437 -46.32 26.90 -0.13
C ASP A 437 -45.97 27.09 1.34
N SER A 438 -45.79 28.35 1.73
CA SER A 438 -45.37 28.84 3.06
C SER A 438 -46.29 28.48 4.23
N SER A 439 -47.36 27.72 3.98
CA SER A 439 -48.29 27.19 4.99
C SER A 439 -47.98 25.75 5.42
N SER A 440 -47.13 25.03 4.68
CA SER A 440 -46.78 23.64 4.99
C SER A 440 -45.54 23.57 5.89
N GLY A 441 -45.61 22.80 6.98
CA GLY A 441 -44.63 22.74 8.07
C GLY A 441 -43.26 22.16 7.71
N ALA A 442 -42.59 22.69 6.69
CA ALA A 442 -41.23 22.33 6.35
C ALA A 442 -40.31 22.64 7.54
N PRO A 443 -39.49 21.67 7.98
CA PRO A 443 -38.61 21.87 9.12
C PRO A 443 -37.58 22.95 8.80
N ALA A 444 -37.43 23.91 9.73
CA ALA A 444 -36.51 25.04 9.57
C ALA A 444 -35.10 24.57 9.19
N PHE A 445 -34.40 25.37 8.37
CA PHE A 445 -33.03 25.10 7.92
C PHE A 445 -32.05 24.76 9.05
N ILE A 446 -32.29 25.27 10.26
CA ILE A 446 -31.52 24.96 11.47
C ILE A 446 -31.49 23.44 11.81
N HIS A 447 -32.50 22.69 11.38
CA HIS A 447 -32.62 21.25 11.59
C HIS A 447 -31.92 20.42 10.50
N LEU A 448 -31.45 21.04 9.42
CA LEU A 448 -30.80 20.37 8.30
C LEU A 448 -29.60 19.55 8.74
N THR A 449 -28.66 20.16 9.48
CA THR A 449 -27.42 19.49 9.92
C THR A 449 -27.71 18.27 10.79
N ARG A 450 -28.66 18.40 11.72
CA ARG A 450 -29.05 17.32 12.64
C ARG A 450 -29.71 16.16 11.90
N SER A 451 -30.59 16.47 10.94
CA SER A 451 -31.33 15.48 10.14
C SER A 451 -30.42 14.74 9.17
N VAL A 452 -29.55 15.47 8.46
CA VAL A 452 -28.54 14.89 7.56
C VAL A 452 -27.60 13.97 8.32
N PHE A 453 -27.14 14.39 9.51
CA PHE A 453 -26.29 13.55 10.36
C PHE A 453 -27.01 12.26 10.81
N ALA A 454 -28.25 12.37 11.30
CA ALA A 454 -29.04 11.21 11.74
C ALA A 454 -29.24 10.20 10.61
N LEU A 455 -29.69 10.67 9.44
CA LEU A 455 -29.91 9.84 8.25
C LEU A 455 -28.59 9.23 7.72
N ALA A 456 -27.48 9.97 7.75
CA ALA A 456 -26.17 9.44 7.35
C ALA A 456 -25.67 8.34 8.31
N CYS A 457 -25.93 8.46 9.61
CA CYS A 457 -25.64 7.40 10.59
C CYS A 457 -26.42 6.11 10.28
N LEU A 458 -27.71 6.21 9.94
CA LEU A 458 -28.51 5.05 9.51
C LEU A 458 -27.98 4.45 8.20
N LEU A 459 -27.67 5.30 7.21
CA LEU A 459 -27.16 4.84 5.92
C LEU A 459 -25.79 4.18 6.06
N MET A 460 -24.89 4.73 6.88
CA MET A 460 -23.59 4.12 7.18
C MET A 460 -23.76 2.78 7.91
N GLY A 461 -24.62 2.71 8.93
CA GLY A 461 -24.92 1.45 9.63
C GLY A 461 -25.48 0.38 8.68
N THR A 462 -26.36 0.79 7.77
CA THR A 462 -26.91 -0.06 6.70
C THR A 462 -25.83 -0.54 5.74
N THR A 463 -24.96 0.36 5.28
CA THR A 463 -23.81 0.03 4.43
C THR A 463 -22.91 -0.99 5.11
N VAL A 464 -22.46 -0.73 6.33
CA VAL A 464 -21.59 -1.63 7.09
C VAL A 464 -22.23 -3.01 7.22
N ALA A 465 -23.52 -3.06 7.57
CA ALA A 465 -24.25 -4.31 7.76
C ALA A 465 -24.45 -5.09 6.47
N ALA A 466 -24.70 -4.41 5.35
CA ALA A 466 -24.83 -5.03 4.04
C ALA A 466 -23.48 -5.54 3.49
N ARG A 467 -22.38 -4.82 3.79
CA ARG A 467 -21.05 -5.07 3.19
C ARG A 467 -20.20 -6.07 3.96
N ILE A 468 -20.10 -5.98 5.28
CA ILE A 468 -19.20 -6.84 6.08
C ILE A 468 -19.39 -8.34 5.76
N PRO A 469 -20.60 -8.91 5.74
CA PRO A 469 -20.81 -10.34 5.46
C PRO A 469 -20.37 -10.80 4.07
N ARG A 470 -20.12 -9.86 3.15
CA ARG A 470 -19.63 -10.11 1.80
C ARG A 470 -18.12 -9.97 1.70
N LEU A 471 -17.53 -9.07 2.48
CA LEU A 471 -16.09 -8.89 2.58
C LEU A 471 -15.40 -9.97 3.42
N VAL A 472 -16.18 -10.70 4.22
CA VAL A 472 -15.71 -11.85 4.99
C VAL A 472 -16.30 -13.17 4.49
N LYS A 473 -15.49 -14.23 4.47
CA LYS A 473 -15.96 -15.56 4.07
C LYS A 473 -17.05 -16.05 5.02
N ALA A 474 -18.11 -16.64 4.46
CA ALA A 474 -19.26 -17.18 5.22
C ALA A 474 -19.52 -18.69 5.10
N ARG A 475 -18.64 -19.49 4.49
CA ARG A 475 -18.99 -20.89 4.22
C ARG A 475 -17.83 -21.87 4.42
N GLY A 476 -18.02 -22.73 5.42
CA GLY A 476 -18.03 -24.19 5.36
C GLY A 476 -19.23 -24.65 6.19
N ALA A 477 -19.70 -25.90 6.06
CA ALA A 477 -20.94 -26.40 6.69
C ALA A 477 -20.95 -26.40 8.24
N MET A 478 -19.90 -25.93 8.89
CA MET A 478 -19.87 -25.67 10.33
C MET A 478 -19.76 -24.18 10.61
N ARG A 479 -20.62 -23.70 11.52
CA ARG A 479 -20.58 -22.38 12.16
C ARG A 479 -19.17 -22.14 12.72
N THR A 480 -18.30 -21.50 11.94
CA THR A 480 -17.04 -21.02 12.49
C THR A 480 -17.32 -19.77 13.33
N ASP A 481 -16.73 -19.70 14.52
CA ASP A 481 -16.89 -18.55 15.42
C ASP A 481 -16.56 -17.22 14.73
N ALA A 482 -15.59 -17.22 13.81
CA ALA A 482 -15.20 -16.04 13.05
C ALA A 482 -16.35 -15.48 12.21
N TRP A 483 -17.17 -16.34 11.60
CA TRP A 483 -18.30 -15.91 10.78
C TRP A 483 -19.39 -15.25 11.64
N LEU A 484 -19.74 -15.89 12.75
CA LEU A 484 -20.75 -15.36 13.67
C LEU A 484 -20.34 -13.99 14.21
N ARG A 485 -19.05 -13.83 14.57
CA ARG A 485 -18.49 -12.56 15.05
C ARG A 485 -18.70 -11.42 14.05
N TRP A 486 -18.42 -11.63 12.76
CA TRP A 486 -18.61 -10.57 11.76
C TRP A 486 -20.07 -10.23 11.51
N ARG A 487 -20.99 -11.19 11.62
CA ARG A 487 -22.42 -10.91 11.59
C ARG A 487 -22.89 -10.14 12.82
N VAL A 488 -22.36 -10.46 13.99
CA VAL A 488 -22.61 -9.69 15.21
C VAL A 488 -22.07 -8.27 15.06
N VAL A 489 -20.87 -8.07 14.53
CA VAL A 489 -20.32 -6.73 14.24
C VAL A 489 -21.19 -5.97 13.24
N ALA A 490 -21.60 -6.62 12.15
CA ALA A 490 -22.50 -6.05 11.14
C ALA A 490 -23.85 -5.62 11.75
N LEU A 491 -24.46 -6.50 12.56
CA LEU A 491 -25.72 -6.21 13.25
C LEU A 491 -25.56 -5.10 14.28
N ALA A 492 -24.49 -5.14 15.08
CA ALA A 492 -24.20 -4.10 16.08
C ALA A 492 -23.97 -2.74 15.41
N ALA A 493 -23.29 -2.68 14.26
CA ALA A 493 -23.12 -1.46 13.49
C ALA A 493 -24.45 -0.92 12.96
N PHE A 494 -25.33 -1.79 12.44
CA PHE A 494 -26.68 -1.40 12.04
C PHE A 494 -27.49 -0.85 13.21
N CYS A 495 -27.57 -1.61 14.32
CA CYS A 495 -28.31 -1.20 15.51
C CYS A 495 -27.77 0.11 16.10
N GLY A 496 -26.45 0.30 16.12
CA GLY A 496 -25.83 1.56 16.54
C GLY A 496 -26.21 2.74 15.65
N GLY A 497 -26.14 2.57 14.32
CA GLY A 497 -26.57 3.58 13.36
C GLY A 497 -28.07 3.91 13.46
N ALA A 498 -28.91 2.88 13.60
CA ALA A 498 -30.36 3.02 13.76
C ALA A 498 -30.75 3.67 15.09
N LEU A 499 -30.06 3.35 16.19
CA LEU A 499 -30.28 3.98 17.49
C LEU A 499 -29.90 5.47 17.47
N LEU A 500 -28.73 5.80 16.90
CA LEU A 500 -28.32 7.20 16.73
C LEU A 500 -29.31 7.97 15.86
N PHE A 501 -29.74 7.37 14.74
CA PHE A 501 -30.80 7.92 13.91
C PHE A 501 -32.09 8.16 14.70
N TRP A 502 -32.54 7.17 15.48
CA TRP A 502 -33.78 7.24 16.24
C TRP A 502 -33.78 8.36 17.27
N VAL A 503 -32.67 8.53 17.99
CA VAL A 503 -32.51 9.55 19.04
C VAL A 503 -32.26 10.94 18.45
N VAL A 504 -31.48 11.02 17.37
CA VAL A 504 -31.05 12.31 16.81
C VAL A 504 -32.08 12.87 15.83
N LEU A 505 -32.81 12.06 15.05
CA LEU A 505 -33.82 12.58 14.12
C LEU A 505 -34.99 13.23 14.87
N LEU A 506 -35.32 14.45 14.49
CA LEU A 506 -36.43 15.21 15.05
C LEU A 506 -37.78 14.60 14.63
N PRO A 507 -38.78 14.55 15.53
CA PRO A 507 -40.12 14.05 15.22
C PRO A 507 -40.74 14.71 13.98
N ASP A 508 -40.71 16.03 13.90
CA ASP A 508 -41.29 16.81 12.80
C ASP A 508 -40.65 16.50 11.45
N VAL A 509 -39.34 16.21 11.44
CA VAL A 509 -38.63 15.82 10.21
C VAL A 509 -39.02 14.40 9.80
N ALA A 510 -39.19 13.49 10.76
CA ALA A 510 -39.63 12.13 10.48
C ALA A 510 -41.07 12.11 9.94
N GLU A 511 -41.94 12.91 10.53
CA GLU A 511 -43.31 13.14 10.09
C GLU A 511 -43.34 13.81 8.71
N PHE A 512 -42.55 14.86 8.49
CA PHE A 512 -42.47 15.51 7.18
C PHE A 512 -42.02 14.56 6.07
N LEU A 513 -41.02 13.71 6.32
CA LEU A 513 -40.47 12.82 5.29
C LEU A 513 -41.32 11.58 5.03
N ALA A 514 -42.03 11.06 6.04
CA ALA A 514 -42.70 9.76 5.97
C ALA A 514 -44.15 9.74 6.47
N GLY A 515 -44.72 10.89 6.80
CA GLY A 515 -46.14 11.07 7.17
C GLY A 515 -47.12 10.47 6.16
N PRO A 516 -46.88 10.56 4.84
CA PRO A 516 -47.75 9.89 3.86
C PRO A 516 -47.81 8.36 4.01
N PHE A 517 -46.79 7.72 4.60
CA PHE A 517 -46.85 6.30 4.95
C PHE A 517 -47.69 6.03 6.21
N ALA A 518 -47.76 6.97 7.16
CA ALA A 518 -48.62 6.83 8.33
C ALA A 518 -50.10 6.79 7.91
N ASN A 519 -50.48 7.66 6.97
CA ASN A 519 -51.82 7.67 6.35
C ASN A 519 -52.19 6.34 5.68
N LEU A 520 -51.20 5.59 5.17
CA LEU A 520 -51.43 4.28 4.55
C LEU A 520 -51.57 3.14 5.57
N VAL A 521 -50.94 3.24 6.74
CA VAL A 521 -50.80 2.10 7.68
C VAL A 521 -51.93 2.06 8.72
N HIS A 522 -52.33 3.18 9.34
CA HIS A 522 -53.59 3.36 10.09
C HIS A 522 -53.55 4.67 10.92
N ASP A 523 -54.71 5.33 11.02
CA ASP A 523 -54.99 6.66 11.62
C ASP A 523 -54.76 6.78 13.16
N ARG A 524 -54.09 5.81 13.81
CA ARG A 524 -53.99 5.74 15.30
C ARG A 524 -52.58 5.77 15.88
N MET A 525 -51.52 5.72 15.07
CA MET A 525 -50.15 5.84 15.58
C MET A 525 -49.65 7.29 15.48
N GLN A 526 -48.81 7.72 16.43
CA GLN A 526 -48.11 9.00 16.31
C GLN A 526 -47.21 9.00 15.06
N ASP A 527 -47.47 9.94 14.14
CA ASP A 527 -46.87 9.97 12.79
C ASP A 527 -45.34 9.97 12.80
N SER A 528 -44.73 10.61 13.79
CA SER A 528 -43.28 10.65 13.95
C SER A 528 -42.63 9.28 14.24
N ILE A 529 -43.31 8.39 14.96
CA ILE A 529 -42.81 7.03 15.25
C ILE A 529 -42.86 6.20 13.98
N VAL A 530 -43.97 6.29 13.23
CA VAL A 530 -44.15 5.58 11.96
C VAL A 530 -43.07 6.01 10.98
N GLY A 531 -42.80 7.31 10.87
CA GLY A 531 -41.76 7.81 9.97
C GLY A 531 -40.37 7.26 10.29
N LYS A 532 -39.97 7.23 11.56
CA LYS A 532 -38.70 6.60 11.98
C LYS A 532 -38.67 5.11 11.68
N LEU A 533 -39.77 4.38 11.91
CA LEU A 533 -39.87 2.96 11.62
C LEU A 533 -39.74 2.66 10.12
N VAL A 534 -40.32 3.49 9.25
CA VAL A 534 -40.20 3.35 7.78
C VAL A 534 -38.74 3.42 7.35
N PHE A 535 -37.98 4.41 7.83
CA PHE A 535 -36.55 4.51 7.51
C PHE A 535 -35.73 3.34 8.05
N VAL A 536 -35.96 2.93 9.30
CA VAL A 536 -35.27 1.76 9.87
C VAL A 536 -35.61 0.49 9.10
N ALA A 537 -36.88 0.28 8.74
CA ALA A 537 -37.32 -0.87 7.94
C ALA A 537 -36.69 -0.88 6.55
N ALA A 538 -36.63 0.27 5.87
CA ALA A 538 -35.91 0.42 4.60
C ALA A 538 -34.43 0.05 4.76
N GLY A 539 -33.78 0.53 5.84
CA GLY A 539 -32.42 0.14 6.20
C GLY A 539 -32.26 -1.36 6.41
N VAL A 540 -33.20 -2.02 7.11
CA VAL A 540 -33.21 -3.48 7.29
C VAL A 540 -33.31 -4.20 5.95
N VAL A 541 -34.23 -3.79 5.06
CA VAL A 541 -34.40 -4.40 3.73
C VAL A 541 -33.10 -4.31 2.93
N VAL A 542 -32.47 -3.13 2.89
CA VAL A 542 -31.20 -2.92 2.18
C VAL A 542 -30.07 -3.73 2.83
N ALA A 543 -29.98 -3.75 4.16
CA ALA A 543 -28.98 -4.54 4.88
C ALA A 543 -29.13 -6.04 4.59
N LEU A 544 -30.34 -6.58 4.71
CA LEU A 544 -30.66 -7.98 4.43
C LEU A 544 -30.41 -8.35 2.96
N SER A 545 -30.62 -7.42 2.02
CA SER A 545 -30.29 -7.65 0.61
C SER A 545 -28.81 -8.04 0.43
N GLY A 546 -27.89 -7.45 1.21
CA GLY A 546 -26.48 -7.81 1.21
C GLY A 546 -26.19 -9.21 1.77
N TRP A 547 -27.08 -9.75 2.60
CA TRP A 547 -26.94 -11.05 3.25
C TRP A 547 -27.49 -12.18 2.38
N PHE A 548 -28.53 -11.91 1.61
CA PHE A 548 -29.20 -12.87 0.75
C PHE A 548 -28.76 -12.80 -0.72
N ALA A 549 -28.19 -11.67 -1.16
CA ALA A 549 -27.74 -11.53 -2.54
C ALA A 549 -26.73 -12.63 -2.92
N PRO A 550 -26.83 -13.19 -4.15
CA PRO A 550 -25.89 -14.17 -4.64
C PRO A 550 -24.45 -13.64 -4.53
N ARG A 551 -23.53 -14.52 -4.11
CA ARG A 551 -22.09 -14.25 -4.09
C ARG A 551 -21.46 -14.31 -5.48
N LYS A 552 -22.14 -13.71 -6.46
CA LYS A 552 -21.54 -13.44 -7.75
C LYS A 552 -20.85 -12.09 -7.68
N PRO A 553 -19.65 -11.95 -8.26
CA PRO A 553 -19.02 -10.66 -8.41
C PRO A 553 -19.97 -9.69 -9.13
N ARG A 554 -19.92 -8.40 -8.77
CA ARG A 554 -20.79 -7.30 -9.22
C ARG A 554 -22.25 -7.35 -8.74
N TRP A 555 -22.85 -8.53 -8.63
CA TRP A 555 -24.29 -8.66 -8.34
C TRP A 555 -24.71 -8.06 -7.02
N GLY A 556 -24.11 -8.46 -5.90
CA GLY A 556 -24.62 -7.96 -4.63
C GLY A 556 -24.42 -6.45 -4.44
N ARG A 557 -23.46 -5.80 -5.11
CA ARG A 557 -23.35 -4.32 -5.07
C ARG A 557 -24.50 -3.70 -5.84
N ARG A 558 -24.78 -4.21 -7.05
CA ARG A 558 -25.94 -3.80 -7.86
C ARG A 558 -27.26 -4.03 -7.14
N VAL A 559 -27.41 -5.13 -6.41
CA VAL A 559 -28.60 -5.43 -5.60
C VAL A 559 -28.73 -4.43 -4.45
N ILE A 560 -27.65 -4.15 -3.69
CA ILE A 560 -27.70 -3.17 -2.59
C ILE A 560 -28.07 -1.78 -3.12
N VAL A 561 -27.37 -1.30 -4.16
CA VAL A 561 -27.64 0.00 -4.76
C VAL A 561 -29.05 0.02 -5.36
N GLY A 562 -29.45 -1.00 -6.11
CA GLY A 562 -30.78 -1.07 -6.73
C GLY A 562 -31.93 -1.13 -5.72
N MET A 563 -31.79 -1.91 -4.64
CA MET A 563 -32.77 -1.94 -3.55
C MET A 563 -32.81 -0.61 -2.82
N GLY A 564 -31.65 0.01 -2.56
CA GLY A 564 -31.62 1.34 -1.97
C GLY A 564 -32.24 2.40 -2.87
N THR A 565 -31.97 2.38 -4.18
CA THR A 565 -32.64 3.23 -5.18
C THR A 565 -34.15 3.04 -5.12
N LEU A 566 -34.63 1.80 -5.12
CA LEU A 566 -36.06 1.49 -5.04
C LEU A 566 -36.68 2.07 -3.75
N MET A 567 -36.02 1.88 -2.60
CA MET A 567 -36.51 2.43 -1.32
C MET A 567 -36.50 3.96 -1.32
N THR A 568 -35.44 4.60 -1.85
CA THR A 568 -35.38 6.05 -1.97
C THR A 568 -36.48 6.59 -2.88
N VAL A 569 -36.70 5.97 -4.04
CA VAL A 569 -37.77 6.35 -4.99
C VAL A 569 -39.14 6.15 -4.37
N LEU A 570 -39.37 5.06 -3.62
CA LEU A 570 -40.62 4.82 -2.90
C LEU A 570 -40.86 5.92 -1.86
N ILE A 571 -39.88 6.20 -1.01
CA ILE A 571 -40.02 7.19 0.07
C ILE A 571 -40.23 8.59 -0.49
N VAL A 572 -39.39 9.01 -1.43
CA VAL A 572 -39.46 10.34 -2.05
C VAL A 572 -40.70 10.46 -2.93
N GLY A 573 -41.04 9.42 -3.70
CA GLY A 573 -42.20 9.41 -4.59
C GLY A 573 -43.51 9.48 -3.82
N VAL A 574 -43.66 8.69 -2.75
CA VAL A 574 -44.82 8.75 -1.84
C VAL A 574 -44.88 10.10 -1.13
N ARG A 575 -43.73 10.69 -0.76
CA ARG A 575 -43.71 12.03 -0.18
C ARG A 575 -44.20 13.10 -1.16
N LEU A 576 -43.77 13.03 -2.41
CA LEU A 576 -44.15 14.01 -3.42
C LEU A 576 -45.53 13.73 -4.02
N TRP A 577 -46.11 12.56 -3.77
CA TRP A 577 -47.42 12.15 -4.26
C TRP A 577 -48.52 13.05 -3.67
N GLY A 578 -49.07 13.93 -4.51
CA GLY A 578 -50.04 14.97 -4.13
C GLY A 578 -49.53 16.39 -4.30
N ASP A 579 -48.21 16.60 -4.30
CA ASP A 579 -47.56 17.92 -4.47
C ASP A 579 -47.06 18.16 -5.91
N LEU A 580 -47.44 17.28 -6.85
CA LEU A 580 -46.83 17.18 -8.19
C LEU A 580 -47.39 18.16 -9.24
N GLU A 581 -48.59 18.71 -9.05
CA GLU A 581 -49.33 19.34 -10.16
C GLU A 581 -48.61 20.57 -10.77
N ASP A 582 -47.73 21.26 -10.01
CA ASP A 582 -47.02 22.46 -10.50
C ASP A 582 -45.52 22.54 -10.18
N LYS A 583 -44.92 21.48 -9.62
CA LYS A 583 -43.54 21.54 -9.11
C LYS A 583 -42.53 20.89 -10.04
N ALA A 584 -41.41 21.59 -10.27
CA ALA A 584 -40.30 21.05 -11.06
C ALA A 584 -39.64 19.87 -10.33
N LEU A 585 -39.79 18.65 -10.86
CA LEU A 585 -39.22 17.42 -10.29
C LEU A 585 -37.72 17.22 -10.56
N TRP A 586 -37.16 17.94 -11.53
CA TRP A 586 -35.77 17.74 -11.95
C TRP A 586 -34.74 17.94 -10.82
N PRO A 587 -34.90 18.86 -9.83
CA PRO A 587 -33.95 18.99 -8.73
C PRO A 587 -33.91 17.74 -7.85
N VAL A 588 -35.07 17.11 -7.63
CA VAL A 588 -35.20 15.85 -6.88
C VAL A 588 -34.52 14.71 -7.63
N VAL A 589 -34.74 14.62 -8.94
CA VAL A 589 -34.07 13.63 -9.78
C VAL A 589 -32.55 13.82 -9.73
N LEU A 590 -32.06 15.05 -9.89
CA LEU A 590 -30.63 15.36 -9.82
C LEU A 590 -30.05 15.05 -8.44
N GLY A 591 -30.73 15.46 -7.36
CA GLY A 591 -30.35 15.15 -5.98
C GLY A 591 -30.31 13.65 -5.70
N GLY A 592 -31.25 12.89 -6.26
CA GLY A 592 -31.28 11.43 -6.21
C GLY A 592 -30.10 10.78 -6.93
N VAL A 593 -29.75 11.26 -8.14
CA VAL A 593 -28.57 10.79 -8.88
C VAL A 593 -27.28 11.06 -8.09
N LEU A 594 -27.13 12.26 -7.53
CA LEU A 594 -25.98 12.63 -6.70
C LEU A 594 -25.92 11.79 -5.42
N PHE A 595 -27.06 11.52 -4.78
CA PHE A 595 -27.15 10.62 -3.62
C PHE A 595 -26.64 9.21 -3.97
N LEU A 596 -27.14 8.61 -5.05
CA LEU A 596 -26.74 7.26 -5.46
C LEU A 596 -25.26 7.19 -5.79
N TYR A 597 -24.74 8.22 -6.46
CA TYR A 597 -23.34 8.30 -6.82
C TYR A 597 -22.43 8.43 -5.59
N ALA A 598 -22.74 9.36 -4.69
CA ALA A 598 -21.97 9.56 -3.45
C ALA A 598 -22.05 8.34 -2.53
N TRP A 599 -23.21 7.70 -2.40
CA TRP A 599 -23.38 6.48 -1.60
C TRP A 599 -22.63 5.29 -2.23
N TRP A 600 -22.69 5.13 -3.55
CA TRP A 600 -21.91 4.12 -4.26
C TRP A 600 -20.41 4.31 -4.01
N LEU A 601 -19.89 5.54 -4.12
CA LEU A 601 -18.50 5.84 -3.80
C LEU A 601 -18.17 5.58 -2.32
N ALA A 602 -19.09 5.89 -1.40
CA ALA A 602 -18.92 5.63 0.02
C ALA A 602 -18.78 4.14 0.35
N ILE A 603 -19.57 3.29 -0.33
CA ILE A 603 -19.47 1.82 -0.24
C ILE A 603 -18.08 1.34 -0.70
N LEU A 604 -17.58 1.88 -1.80
CA LEU A 604 -16.27 1.50 -2.33
C LEU A 604 -15.13 1.89 -1.40
N ILE A 605 -15.15 3.11 -0.87
CA ILE A 605 -14.14 3.57 0.09
C ILE A 605 -14.21 2.73 1.37
N PHE A 606 -15.42 2.38 1.83
CA PHE A 606 -15.58 1.47 2.97
C PHE A 606 -14.98 0.09 2.69
N ASP A 607 -15.29 -0.50 1.53
CA ASP A 607 -14.76 -1.81 1.14
C ASP A 607 -13.23 -1.79 1.05
N LEU A 608 -12.66 -0.76 0.42
CA LEU A 608 -11.21 -0.58 0.29
C LEU A 608 -10.56 -0.38 1.67
N ALA A 609 -11.15 0.45 2.53
CA ALA A 609 -10.69 0.65 3.90
C ALA A 609 -10.68 -0.66 4.70
N PHE A 610 -11.76 -1.44 4.58
CA PHE A 610 -11.86 -2.74 5.24
C PHE A 610 -10.81 -3.72 4.71
N VAL A 611 -10.65 -3.81 3.38
CA VAL A 611 -9.67 -4.70 2.75
C VAL A 611 -8.25 -4.32 3.15
N TRP A 612 -7.92 -3.03 3.09
CA TRP A 612 -6.63 -2.52 3.52
C TRP A 612 -6.36 -2.85 4.99
N HIS A 613 -7.27 -2.55 5.91
CA HIS A 613 -7.04 -2.87 7.32
C HIS A 613 -6.93 -4.38 7.58
N ARG A 614 -7.86 -5.17 7.04
CA ARG A 614 -8.00 -6.58 7.39
C ARG A 614 -6.93 -7.44 6.72
N TYR A 615 -6.72 -7.26 5.42
CA TYR A 615 -5.93 -8.17 4.59
C TYR A 615 -4.53 -7.63 4.30
N VAL A 616 -4.38 -6.31 4.21
CA VAL A 616 -3.10 -5.66 3.94
C VAL A 616 -2.40 -5.34 5.27
N ARG A 617 -2.81 -4.32 6.03
CA ARG A 617 -2.19 -3.89 7.31
C ARG A 617 -1.97 -5.04 8.30
N ASN A 618 -2.95 -5.92 8.46
CA ASN A 618 -2.84 -7.08 9.36
C ASN A 618 -2.24 -8.33 8.72
N SER A 619 -1.64 -8.20 7.53
CA SER A 619 -0.88 -9.22 6.79
C SER A 619 -1.65 -10.52 6.49
N VAL A 620 -2.98 -10.52 6.56
CA VAL A 620 -3.74 -11.78 6.47
C VAL A 620 -3.73 -12.38 5.09
N ALA A 621 -3.61 -11.58 4.03
CA ALA A 621 -3.36 -12.11 2.70
C ALA A 621 -2.02 -12.87 2.65
N LEU A 622 -0.95 -12.27 3.18
CA LEU A 622 0.38 -12.88 3.23
C LEU A 622 0.42 -14.14 4.10
N ASP A 623 -0.14 -14.09 5.30
CA ASP A 623 -0.23 -15.24 6.18
C ASP A 623 -1.03 -16.38 5.54
N THR A 624 -2.04 -16.05 4.73
CA THR A 624 -2.84 -17.03 4.00
C THR A 624 -2.04 -17.72 2.90
N LEU A 625 -1.37 -16.95 2.05
CA LEU A 625 -0.47 -17.49 1.03
C LEU A 625 0.66 -18.32 1.65
N ARG A 626 1.20 -17.86 2.78
CA ARG A 626 2.23 -18.58 3.55
C ARG A 626 1.70 -19.92 4.10
N ALA A 627 0.49 -19.94 4.68
CA ALA A 627 -0.12 -21.17 5.16
C ALA A 627 -0.34 -22.17 4.02
N TRP A 628 -0.85 -21.70 2.88
CA TRP A 628 -1.05 -22.55 1.71
C TRP A 628 0.26 -23.18 1.24
N ARG A 629 1.30 -22.35 1.07
CA ARG A 629 2.55 -22.79 0.43
C ARG A 629 3.52 -23.51 1.37
N LEU A 630 3.67 -23.04 2.60
CA LEU A 630 4.64 -23.61 3.55
C LEU A 630 4.03 -24.68 4.46
N GLN A 631 2.74 -24.59 4.76
CA GLN A 631 2.08 -25.49 5.72
C GLN A 631 1.12 -26.47 5.05
N GLY A 632 0.82 -26.29 3.75
CA GLY A 632 -0.09 -27.16 3.00
C GLY A 632 -1.52 -27.18 3.53
N ARG A 633 -1.94 -26.13 4.24
CA ARG A 633 -3.24 -26.02 4.92
C ARG A 633 -3.80 -24.62 4.80
N ASP A 634 -5.12 -24.49 5.03
CA ASP A 634 -5.75 -23.18 5.16
C ASP A 634 -5.27 -22.42 6.39
N ALA A 635 -5.19 -21.09 6.25
CA ALA A 635 -4.77 -20.20 7.32
C ALA A 635 -5.78 -20.23 8.47
N GLU A 636 -5.27 -20.29 9.70
CA GLU A 636 -6.13 -20.16 10.87
C GLU A 636 -6.67 -18.73 11.00
N PRO A 637 -7.97 -18.55 11.34
CA PRO A 637 -8.54 -17.23 11.55
C PRO A 637 -7.81 -16.51 12.68
N ARG A 638 -7.02 -15.48 12.36
CA ARG A 638 -6.44 -14.62 13.40
C ARG A 638 -7.52 -13.75 14.05
N PRO A 639 -7.73 -13.84 15.38
CA PRO A 639 -8.67 -12.97 16.07
C PRO A 639 -8.13 -11.53 16.08
N ILE A 640 -9.05 -10.56 15.97
CA ILE A 640 -8.75 -9.10 15.94
C ILE A 640 -7.88 -8.68 17.13
N VAL A 641 -8.11 -9.27 18.30
CA VAL A 641 -7.40 -8.95 19.55
C VAL A 641 -5.91 -9.35 19.51
N ARG A 642 -5.55 -10.42 18.80
CA ARG A 642 -4.13 -10.85 18.68
C ARG A 642 -3.33 -10.03 17.66
N MET A 643 -3.98 -9.22 16.82
CA MET A 643 -3.29 -8.43 15.80
C MET A 643 -2.37 -7.34 16.39
N HIS A 644 -2.63 -6.91 17.63
CA HIS A 644 -1.81 -5.91 18.33
C HIS A 644 -0.69 -6.54 19.20
N GLY A 645 -0.58 -7.87 19.21
CA GLY A 645 0.20 -8.64 20.19
C GLY A 645 1.61 -9.06 19.75
N LYS A 646 2.01 -8.90 18.48
CA LYS A 646 3.44 -8.92 18.12
C LYS A 646 4.08 -7.61 18.60
N GLN A 647 4.11 -7.39 19.92
CA GLN A 647 5.05 -6.43 20.49
C GLN A 647 6.44 -6.90 20.11
N ALA A 648 7.30 -5.96 19.69
CA ALA A 648 8.72 -6.20 19.51
C ALA A 648 9.24 -6.99 20.73
N PRO A 649 10.08 -8.02 20.53
CA PRO A 649 10.73 -8.68 21.66
C PRO A 649 11.35 -7.60 22.55
N ARG A 650 10.98 -7.62 23.84
CA ARG A 650 11.50 -6.68 24.83
C ARG A 650 13.00 -6.84 25.01
#